data_AF-A0A947PZU5-F1
#
_entry.id   AF-A0A947PZU5-F1
#
_cell.length_a   1.000
_cell.length_b   1.000
_cell.length_c   1.000
_cell.angle_alpha   90.00
_cell.angle_beta   90.00
_cell.angle_gamma   90.00
#
_symmetry.space_group_name_H-M   'P 1'
#
loop_
_entity.id
_entity.type
_entity.pdbx_description
1 polymer ?
#
loop_
_entity_poly.entity_id
_entity_poly.type
_entity_poly.pdbx_seq_one_letter_code
_entity_poly.pdbx_strand_id
1 'polypeptide(L)'
;MTAIPTVALAGLAEMSALDIPRLGAIPAEKLRPVQTLRGRLAEAILATPPLALATALRGDLGTLYQRIEALELRALPGGAVPLGPVDPADPAFWPALLARLLYEYPADCLAEPALLDHCPPPLLEPVAGALLGGLPLDADGTAAARRRRFYIDLVAWITRRVEGAPDHPESRALLRAFLDRANFIAHFRDEADLETLRRRGRLITDRVDPPLPLLRQARPRIRLGIVALDAEERTETRAMIPLFRNLDAARFDVHLFLLGDLQTAYARSVAGLAARCVPLAGVPAGEQAGYIRGFDLDLLVFANNLLGRAGAYPALATRRMARRQIATLTSPASTGLPGIDGFLTSTEAENTSDLGCIAERYTETPVLMDGLPICFDDPEGQPVPPAETDGIDRLLAGLPGRVVMLATAHAAKLTPALREAWIAILDQAPDAVLVLLPGNPGWQIRINPDSIRRWFHSAARAAGLDTSRIIVAGPFVARSAVTYLAARVDIVLDSFLYGGCASLIDPLRAGTPVIALAGQGQKAHQGAALLCALRLDDLVAADVPAYVAHSVRLAGDPAECRRWRAVIRARIAAAPFLDPADFARRVAGAYEALYRDILQDGQNARDPGMVRIDAIWDACFPAGWYPLEGRADNGFWRWSGEAATLRFFAAPAGPAVLDIAIRHVAAAEQLAGIRLNVGGVSVTPDILPPLLASERALLRFRLPAEGGDLALTLSVPERRVAGDPRGLGVAVSRAALRPAGGDIAIAADAPLLGRGWRVDPQDGRHSLHPGHPGQLYLDRVEPGTWLVTLEPAAELVLSVDDMPVPLHRRGGVLQGYHQRAEPGPASVVLRSPLAWSGNISLSRVAL
;
A
#
# COMPACT_ATOMS: atom_id res chain seq x y z
N MET A 1 -16.68 -24.03 -26.49
CA MET A 1 -16.84 -23.02 -25.43
C MET A 1 -17.37 -23.57 -24.09
N THR A 2 -18.09 -24.69 -24.05
CA THR A 2 -18.64 -25.29 -22.81
C THR A 2 -17.62 -25.98 -21.89
N ALA A 3 -16.45 -26.37 -22.39
CA ALA A 3 -15.44 -27.08 -21.58
C ALA A 3 -14.65 -26.17 -20.61
N ILE A 4 -14.39 -24.91 -20.97
CA ILE A 4 -13.54 -24.00 -20.17
C ILE A 4 -14.22 -23.56 -18.87
N PRO A 5 -15.51 -23.11 -18.88
CA PRO A 5 -16.22 -22.79 -17.65
C PRO A 5 -16.31 -24.00 -16.72
N THR A 6 -16.47 -25.20 -17.27
CA THR A 6 -16.54 -26.46 -16.51
C THR A 6 -15.21 -26.77 -15.81
N VAL A 7 -14.07 -26.68 -16.51
CA VAL A 7 -12.74 -26.89 -15.89
C VAL A 7 -12.47 -25.84 -14.83
N ALA A 8 -12.81 -24.57 -15.08
CA ALA A 8 -12.58 -23.48 -14.13
C ALA A 8 -13.43 -23.65 -12.86
N LEU A 9 -14.73 -23.87 -12.98
CA LEU A 9 -15.64 -24.06 -11.85
C LEU A 9 -15.33 -25.34 -11.07
N ALA A 10 -15.11 -26.46 -11.78
CA ALA A 10 -14.71 -27.72 -11.13
C ALA A 10 -13.37 -27.56 -10.43
N GLY A 11 -12.39 -26.92 -11.06
CA GLY A 11 -11.09 -26.66 -10.47
C GLY A 11 -11.13 -25.74 -9.25
N LEU A 12 -11.97 -24.70 -9.26
CA LEU A 12 -12.18 -23.84 -8.09
C LEU A 12 -12.88 -24.58 -6.95
N ALA A 13 -13.86 -25.43 -7.26
CA ALA A 13 -14.53 -26.27 -6.27
C ALA A 13 -13.55 -27.30 -5.67
N GLU A 14 -12.79 -28.00 -6.51
CA GLU A 14 -11.75 -28.93 -6.09
C GLU A 14 -10.70 -28.25 -5.22
N MET A 15 -10.22 -27.07 -5.61
CA MET A 15 -9.22 -26.34 -4.85
C MET A 15 -9.76 -25.80 -3.52
N SER A 16 -11.05 -25.46 -3.47
CA SER A 16 -11.72 -25.10 -2.21
C SER A 16 -11.91 -26.33 -1.32
N ALA A 17 -12.23 -27.50 -1.90
CA ALA A 17 -12.35 -28.78 -1.20
C ALA A 17 -11.01 -29.33 -0.71
N LEU A 18 -9.91 -29.03 -1.41
CA LEU A 18 -8.56 -29.39 -0.97
C LEU A 18 -8.17 -28.66 0.32
N ASP A 19 -8.83 -27.56 0.69
CA ASP A 19 -8.58 -26.80 1.93
C ASP A 19 -7.07 -26.67 2.21
N ILE A 20 -6.35 -26.10 1.24
CA ILE A 20 -4.90 -25.94 1.33
C ILE A 20 -4.64 -24.77 2.27
N PRO A 21 -3.90 -24.99 3.37
CA PRO A 21 -3.57 -23.92 4.30
C PRO A 21 -2.97 -22.72 3.58
N ARG A 22 -3.31 -21.51 4.02
CA ARG A 22 -2.71 -20.28 3.48
C ARG A 22 -1.20 -20.22 3.69
N LEU A 23 -0.72 -20.86 4.77
CA LEU A 23 0.67 -20.99 5.18
C LEU A 23 0.90 -22.47 5.54
N GLY A 24 1.94 -23.10 4.99
CA GLY A 24 2.22 -24.51 5.27
C GLY A 24 2.89 -25.24 4.11
N ALA A 25 3.49 -26.39 4.40
CA ALA A 25 3.74 -27.38 3.36
C ALA A 25 2.38 -27.89 2.84
N ILE A 26 2.28 -28.14 1.54
CA ILE A 26 1.11 -28.81 0.99
C ILE A 26 1.13 -30.25 1.52
N PRO A 27 0.09 -30.74 2.20
CA PRO A 27 0.04 -32.11 2.69
C PRO A 27 0.32 -33.11 1.57
N ALA A 28 1.07 -34.17 1.85
CA ALA A 28 1.57 -35.10 0.83
C ALA A 28 0.41 -35.73 0.03
N GLU A 29 -0.70 -36.03 0.70
CA GLU A 29 -1.93 -36.56 0.10
C GLU A 29 -2.65 -35.55 -0.82
N LYS A 30 -2.45 -34.25 -0.59
CA LYS A 30 -3.02 -33.16 -1.41
C LYS A 30 -2.12 -32.76 -2.58
N LEU A 31 -0.83 -33.10 -2.53
CA LEU A 31 0.13 -32.67 -3.55
C LEU A 31 -0.17 -33.24 -4.94
N ARG A 32 -0.44 -34.55 -5.05
CA ARG A 32 -0.80 -35.17 -6.33
C ARG A 32 -2.08 -34.57 -6.92
N PRO A 33 -3.20 -34.43 -6.18
CA PRO A 33 -4.39 -33.71 -6.65
C PRO A 33 -4.10 -32.32 -7.21
N VAL A 34 -3.30 -31.52 -6.50
CA VAL A 34 -2.90 -30.17 -6.94
C VAL A 34 -2.10 -30.22 -8.24
N GLN A 35 -1.16 -31.16 -8.38
CA GLN A 35 -0.39 -31.35 -9.61
C GLN A 35 -1.28 -31.76 -10.78
N THR A 36 -2.25 -32.65 -10.56
CA THR A 36 -3.25 -33.03 -11.57
C THR A 36 -4.11 -31.85 -11.97
N LEU A 37 -4.54 -31.02 -11.02
CA LEU A 37 -5.29 -29.80 -11.29
C LEU A 37 -4.47 -28.79 -12.11
N ARG A 38 -3.19 -28.60 -11.77
CA ARG A 38 -2.25 -27.77 -12.55
C ARG A 38 -2.10 -28.29 -13.99
N GLY A 39 -2.00 -29.60 -14.19
CA GLY A 39 -1.97 -30.25 -15.50
C GLY A 39 -3.21 -29.96 -16.33
N ARG A 40 -4.40 -30.23 -15.78
CA ARG A 40 -5.68 -29.94 -16.45
C ARG A 40 -5.87 -28.46 -16.78
N LEU A 41 -5.42 -27.56 -15.89
CA LEU A 41 -5.44 -26.12 -16.18
C LEU A 41 -4.54 -25.79 -17.38
N ALA A 42 -3.31 -26.32 -17.43
CA ALA A 42 -2.41 -26.09 -18.54
C ALA A 42 -2.98 -26.62 -19.87
N GLU A 43 -3.57 -27.81 -19.87
CA GLU A 43 -4.26 -28.39 -21.04
C GLU A 43 -5.45 -27.52 -21.49
N ALA A 44 -6.26 -27.04 -20.54
CA ALA A 44 -7.39 -26.16 -20.85
C ALA A 44 -6.93 -24.83 -21.46
N ILE A 45 -5.82 -24.25 -20.98
CA ILE A 45 -5.23 -23.05 -21.55
C ILE A 45 -4.76 -23.32 -22.99
N LEU A 46 -3.99 -24.39 -23.21
CA LEU A 46 -3.46 -24.77 -24.53
C LEU A 46 -4.57 -25.05 -25.56
N ALA A 47 -5.67 -25.65 -25.13
CA ALA A 47 -6.81 -25.94 -25.99
C ALA A 47 -7.70 -24.71 -26.29
N THR A 48 -7.41 -23.55 -25.70
CA THR A 48 -8.25 -22.34 -25.83
C THR A 48 -7.63 -21.32 -26.78
N PRO A 49 -8.34 -20.92 -27.86
CA PRO A 49 -7.85 -19.86 -28.76
C PRO A 49 -7.63 -18.52 -28.02
N PRO A 50 -6.63 -17.70 -28.42
CA PRO A 50 -6.22 -16.48 -27.71
C PRO A 50 -7.36 -15.52 -27.29
N LEU A 51 -8.30 -15.24 -28.20
CA LEU A 51 -9.39 -14.30 -27.93
C LEU A 51 -10.38 -14.83 -26.89
N ALA A 52 -10.68 -16.14 -26.94
CA ALA A 52 -11.52 -16.80 -25.95
C ALA A 52 -10.80 -16.91 -24.60
N LEU A 53 -9.49 -17.14 -24.62
CA LEU A 53 -8.64 -17.25 -23.44
C LEU A 53 -8.61 -15.93 -22.65
N ALA A 54 -8.48 -14.79 -23.33
CA ALA A 54 -8.52 -13.47 -22.71
C ALA A 54 -9.78 -13.24 -21.87
N THR A 55 -10.94 -13.63 -22.41
CA THR A 55 -12.21 -13.51 -21.70
C THR A 55 -12.30 -14.50 -20.54
N ALA A 56 -11.84 -15.74 -20.74
CA ALA A 56 -11.85 -16.76 -19.69
C ALA A 56 -10.95 -16.36 -18.50
N LEU A 57 -9.77 -15.79 -18.76
CA LEU A 57 -8.83 -15.32 -17.74
C LEU A 57 -9.31 -14.10 -16.95
N ARG A 58 -10.34 -13.39 -17.43
CA ARG A 58 -11.02 -12.35 -16.63
C ARG A 58 -12.07 -12.91 -15.67
N GLY A 59 -12.41 -14.20 -15.77
CA GLY A 59 -13.39 -14.87 -14.92
C GLY A 59 -12.75 -15.96 -14.04
N ASP A 60 -13.48 -17.05 -13.88
CA ASP A 60 -13.11 -18.16 -12.99
C ASP A 60 -11.78 -18.84 -13.37
N LEU A 61 -11.45 -18.90 -14.68
CA LEU A 61 -10.20 -19.51 -15.12
C LEU A 61 -8.99 -18.70 -14.65
N GLY A 62 -9.08 -17.36 -14.68
CA GLY A 62 -8.03 -16.49 -14.15
C GLY A 62 -7.90 -16.61 -12.63
N THR A 63 -9.02 -16.70 -11.93
CA THR A 63 -9.03 -16.94 -10.47
C THR A 63 -8.35 -18.28 -10.14
N LEU A 64 -8.67 -19.35 -10.89
CA LEU A 64 -8.02 -20.65 -10.75
C LEU A 64 -6.52 -20.56 -11.04
N TYR A 65 -6.13 -19.90 -12.14
CA TYR A 65 -4.74 -19.67 -12.52
C TYR A 65 -3.94 -19.02 -11.39
N GLN A 66 -4.43 -17.88 -10.90
CA GLN A 66 -3.77 -17.12 -9.84
C GLN A 66 -3.65 -17.92 -8.54
N ARG A 67 -4.67 -18.70 -8.18
CA ARG A 67 -4.63 -19.54 -6.98
C ARG A 67 -3.61 -20.69 -7.11
N ILE A 68 -3.51 -21.34 -8.28
CA ILE A 68 -2.47 -22.37 -8.52
C ILE A 68 -1.09 -21.75 -8.51
N GLU A 69 -0.92 -20.60 -9.16
CA GLU A 69 0.34 -19.88 -9.19
C GLU A 69 0.82 -19.51 -7.77
N ALA A 70 -0.10 -19.06 -6.93
CA ALA A 70 0.16 -18.72 -5.53
C ALA A 70 0.58 -19.93 -4.66
N LEU A 71 0.52 -21.15 -5.16
CA LEU A 71 1.06 -22.35 -4.50
C LEU A 71 2.56 -22.55 -4.74
N GLU A 72 3.20 -21.73 -5.60
CA GLU A 72 4.66 -21.73 -5.83
C GLU A 72 5.23 -23.14 -6.13
N LEU A 73 4.55 -23.84 -7.05
CA LEU A 73 4.84 -25.23 -7.42
C LEU A 73 5.94 -25.38 -8.48
N ARG A 74 6.56 -24.29 -8.93
CA ARG A 74 7.50 -24.27 -10.07
C ARG A 74 8.75 -25.12 -9.83
N ALA A 75 9.24 -25.18 -8.59
CA ALA A 75 10.36 -26.04 -8.22
C ALA A 75 9.99 -27.53 -7.99
N LEU A 76 8.72 -27.90 -8.15
CA LEU A 76 8.28 -29.30 -8.03
C LEU A 76 8.28 -29.99 -9.39
N PRO A 77 8.73 -31.25 -9.47
CA PRO A 77 8.68 -32.01 -10.71
C PRO A 77 7.25 -32.05 -11.26
N GLY A 78 7.11 -31.77 -12.55
CA GLY A 78 5.87 -31.84 -13.33
C GLY A 78 6.22 -32.21 -14.76
N GLY A 79 5.26 -32.77 -15.50
CA GLY A 79 5.47 -33.08 -16.92
C GLY A 79 5.93 -31.81 -17.66
N ALA A 80 6.98 -31.94 -18.48
CA ALA A 80 7.39 -30.87 -19.36
C ALA A 80 6.22 -30.56 -20.30
N VAL A 81 5.63 -29.37 -20.19
CA VAL A 81 4.73 -28.88 -21.24
C VAL A 81 5.62 -28.59 -22.45
N PRO A 82 5.47 -29.32 -23.58
CA PRO A 82 6.34 -29.12 -24.73
C PRO A 82 6.19 -27.70 -25.27
N LEU A 83 7.32 -27.11 -25.69
CA LEU A 83 7.31 -25.88 -26.46
C LEU A 83 6.70 -26.16 -27.84
N GLY A 84 5.47 -25.67 -28.07
CA GLY A 84 4.99 -25.31 -29.40
C GLY A 84 5.68 -24.02 -29.90
N PRO A 85 5.47 -23.62 -31.16
CA PRO A 85 6.40 -22.84 -31.99
C PRO A 85 6.94 -21.54 -31.37
N VAL A 86 8.17 -21.19 -31.76
CA VAL A 86 9.06 -20.15 -31.21
C VAL A 86 8.74 -18.73 -31.75
N ASP A 87 7.55 -18.52 -32.32
CA ASP A 87 7.19 -17.25 -32.95
C ASP A 87 5.98 -16.60 -32.26
N PRO A 88 6.12 -15.40 -31.65
CA PRO A 88 5.00 -14.62 -31.13
C PRO A 88 3.91 -14.28 -32.14
N ALA A 89 4.19 -14.38 -33.44
CA ALA A 89 3.21 -14.26 -34.52
C ALA A 89 2.28 -15.47 -34.63
N ASP A 90 2.65 -16.64 -34.10
CA ASP A 90 1.78 -17.81 -34.04
C ASP A 90 0.71 -17.62 -32.95
N PRO A 91 -0.59 -17.70 -33.27
CA PRO A 91 -1.66 -17.61 -32.27
C PRO A 91 -1.53 -18.62 -31.11
N ALA A 92 -0.87 -19.77 -31.29
CA ALA A 92 -0.65 -20.76 -30.25
C ALA A 92 0.43 -20.37 -29.23
N PHE A 93 1.26 -19.35 -29.52
CA PHE A 93 2.37 -18.92 -28.66
C PHE A 93 1.89 -18.44 -27.28
N TRP A 94 0.89 -17.56 -27.22
CA TRP A 94 0.45 -16.93 -25.98
C TRP A 94 -0.21 -17.89 -24.98
N PRO A 95 -1.11 -18.81 -25.41
CA PRO A 95 -1.58 -19.89 -24.55
C PRO A 95 -0.43 -20.78 -24.05
N ALA A 96 0.53 -21.12 -24.91
CA ALA A 96 1.68 -21.93 -24.52
C ALA A 96 2.56 -21.24 -23.47
N LEU A 97 2.81 -19.93 -23.62
CA LEU A 97 3.53 -19.12 -22.64
C LEU A 97 2.84 -19.14 -21.27
N LEU A 98 1.53 -18.87 -21.23
CA LEU A 98 0.76 -18.88 -19.98
C LEU A 98 0.73 -20.25 -19.30
N ALA A 99 0.59 -21.33 -20.08
CA ALA A 99 0.66 -22.69 -19.57
C ALA A 99 2.05 -23.01 -18.99
N ARG A 100 3.13 -22.56 -19.66
CA ARG A 100 4.51 -22.75 -19.21
C ARG A 100 4.81 -22.01 -17.91
N LEU A 101 4.27 -20.80 -17.72
CA LEU A 101 4.44 -20.00 -16.49
C LEU A 101 3.87 -20.65 -15.22
N LEU A 102 3.06 -21.72 -15.34
CA LEU A 102 2.63 -22.57 -14.21
C LEU A 102 3.74 -23.54 -13.73
N TYR A 103 4.76 -23.75 -14.55
CA TYR A 103 5.85 -24.70 -14.30
C TYR A 103 7.20 -24.00 -14.19
N GLU A 104 7.43 -22.95 -14.96
CA GLU A 104 8.73 -22.27 -15.07
C GLU A 104 8.65 -20.79 -14.66
N TYR A 105 9.81 -20.19 -14.38
CA TYR A 105 9.90 -18.77 -14.04
C TYR A 105 9.88 -17.88 -15.29
N PRO A 106 9.41 -16.63 -15.19
CA PRO A 106 9.25 -15.71 -16.33
C PRO A 106 10.47 -15.60 -17.25
N ALA A 107 11.67 -15.48 -16.67
CA ALA A 107 12.91 -15.28 -17.40
C ALA A 107 13.39 -16.52 -18.18
N ASP A 108 12.82 -17.70 -17.91
CA ASP A 108 13.09 -18.92 -18.68
C ASP A 108 11.97 -19.21 -19.69
N CYS A 109 10.83 -18.52 -19.56
CA CYS A 109 9.65 -18.64 -20.43
C CYS A 109 9.68 -17.67 -21.63
N LEU A 110 10.13 -16.43 -21.42
CA LEU A 110 10.15 -15.38 -22.42
C LEU A 110 11.57 -14.80 -22.51
N ALA A 111 12.17 -14.83 -23.70
CA ALA A 111 13.56 -14.41 -23.88
C ALA A 111 13.75 -12.91 -23.60
N GLU A 112 12.85 -12.08 -24.13
CA GLU A 112 12.93 -10.63 -24.02
C GLU A 112 11.54 -10.01 -23.85
N PRO A 113 11.37 -9.03 -22.93
CA PRO A 113 10.09 -8.35 -22.73
C PRO A 113 9.54 -7.61 -23.97
N ALA A 114 10.40 -7.22 -24.91
CA ALA A 114 9.99 -6.54 -26.16
C ALA A 114 9.04 -7.39 -27.02
N LEU A 115 9.08 -8.72 -26.89
CA LEU A 115 8.15 -9.61 -27.60
C LEU A 115 6.68 -9.39 -27.19
N LEU A 116 6.42 -8.71 -26.06
CA LEU A 116 5.08 -8.29 -25.66
C LEU A 116 4.44 -7.29 -26.63
N ASP A 117 5.21 -6.65 -27.50
CA ASP A 117 4.68 -5.79 -28.58
C ASP A 117 3.82 -6.60 -29.58
N HIS A 118 4.01 -7.92 -29.65
CA HIS A 118 3.20 -8.84 -30.44
C HIS A 118 2.03 -9.46 -29.66
N CYS A 119 1.87 -9.11 -28.38
CA CYS A 119 0.81 -9.69 -27.54
C CYS A 119 -0.57 -9.18 -27.98
N PRO A 120 -1.55 -10.07 -28.25
CA PRO A 120 -2.90 -9.64 -28.54
C PRO A 120 -3.44 -8.74 -27.42
N PRO A 121 -3.97 -7.54 -27.71
CA PRO A 121 -4.37 -6.59 -26.67
C PRO A 121 -5.29 -7.17 -25.57
N PRO A 122 -6.24 -8.08 -25.87
CA PRO A 122 -7.06 -8.72 -24.83
C PRO A 122 -6.28 -9.61 -23.85
N LEU A 123 -5.13 -10.15 -24.24
CA LEU A 123 -4.26 -11.02 -23.42
C LEU A 123 -3.14 -10.26 -22.70
N LEU A 124 -2.93 -9.00 -23.02
CA LEU A 124 -1.79 -8.24 -22.50
C LEU A 124 -1.79 -8.15 -20.96
N GLU A 125 -2.95 -7.87 -20.36
CA GLU A 125 -3.12 -7.78 -18.90
C GLU A 125 -2.78 -9.10 -18.17
N PRO A 126 -3.39 -10.25 -18.50
CA PRO A 126 -3.06 -11.52 -17.83
C PRO A 126 -1.63 -12.00 -18.12
N VAL A 127 -1.10 -11.79 -19.33
CA VAL A 127 0.28 -12.17 -19.65
C VAL A 127 1.28 -11.34 -18.86
N ALA A 128 1.16 -10.01 -18.88
CA ALA A 128 2.00 -9.13 -18.09
C ALA A 128 1.89 -9.45 -16.59
N GLY A 129 0.67 -9.71 -16.10
CA GLY A 129 0.41 -10.07 -14.71
C GLY A 129 1.07 -11.39 -14.26
N ALA A 130 1.18 -12.37 -15.16
CA ALA A 130 1.89 -13.63 -14.90
C ALA A 130 3.42 -13.46 -14.91
N LEU A 131 3.95 -12.59 -15.79
CA LEU A 131 5.38 -12.29 -15.86
C LEU A 131 5.90 -11.47 -14.68
N LEU A 132 5.01 -10.69 -14.04
CA LEU A 132 5.33 -9.80 -12.92
C LEU A 132 5.31 -10.50 -11.54
N GLY A 133 4.76 -11.72 -11.47
CA GLY A 133 4.51 -12.46 -10.23
C GLY A 133 5.55 -13.53 -9.87
N GLY A 134 5.29 -14.23 -8.76
CA GLY A 134 6.06 -15.39 -8.29
C GLY A 134 7.25 -15.08 -7.38
N LEU A 135 7.68 -16.06 -6.58
CA LEU A 135 8.91 -16.01 -5.80
C LEU A 135 10.00 -16.86 -6.48
N PRO A 136 11.08 -16.26 -7.01
CA PRO A 136 12.11 -17.02 -7.71
C PRO A 136 12.93 -17.91 -6.76
N LEU A 137 13.28 -19.12 -7.23
CA LEU A 137 14.31 -19.98 -6.64
C LEU A 137 15.35 -20.26 -7.72
N ASP A 138 16.27 -19.30 -7.90
CA ASP A 138 17.29 -19.35 -8.94
C ASP A 138 18.20 -20.57 -8.76
N ALA A 139 18.50 -21.28 -9.85
CA ALA A 139 19.30 -22.50 -9.79
C ALA A 139 20.76 -22.22 -9.42
N ASP A 140 21.33 -21.13 -9.94
CA ASP A 140 22.70 -20.67 -9.79
C ASP A 140 22.78 -19.14 -9.99
N GLY A 141 23.99 -18.56 -9.88
CA GLY A 141 24.22 -17.13 -10.09
C GLY A 141 23.87 -16.64 -11.52
N THR A 142 23.98 -17.50 -12.53
CA THR A 142 23.64 -17.16 -13.92
C THR A 142 22.13 -17.02 -14.10
N ALA A 143 21.36 -17.93 -13.50
CA ALA A 143 19.90 -17.86 -13.46
C ALA A 143 19.43 -16.61 -12.71
N ALA A 144 20.04 -16.29 -11.57
CA ALA A 144 19.75 -15.07 -10.82
C ALA A 144 20.02 -13.81 -11.64
N ALA A 145 21.15 -13.74 -12.35
CA ALA A 145 21.49 -12.61 -13.23
C ALA A 145 20.50 -12.47 -14.40
N ARG A 146 20.12 -13.58 -15.05
CA ARG A 146 19.13 -13.60 -16.14
C ARG A 146 17.78 -13.11 -15.65
N ARG A 147 17.30 -13.63 -14.53
CA ARG A 147 16.05 -13.18 -13.89
C ARG A 147 16.08 -11.68 -13.59
N ARG A 148 17.17 -11.20 -12.97
CA ARG A 148 17.33 -9.77 -12.63
C ARG A 148 17.24 -8.90 -13.87
N ARG A 149 17.99 -9.24 -14.93
CA ARG A 149 17.96 -8.51 -16.20
C ARG A 149 16.54 -8.49 -16.80
N PHE A 150 15.90 -9.65 -16.89
CA PHE A 150 14.54 -9.76 -17.43
C PHE A 150 13.55 -8.86 -16.68
N TYR A 151 13.60 -8.84 -15.35
CA TYR A 151 12.67 -8.02 -14.55
C TYR A 151 12.92 -6.52 -14.73
N ILE A 152 14.19 -6.09 -14.75
CA ILE A 152 14.56 -4.70 -15.04
C ILE A 152 14.03 -4.27 -16.41
N ASP A 153 14.23 -5.11 -17.43
CA ASP A 153 13.80 -4.82 -18.80
C ASP A 153 12.27 -4.84 -18.93
N LEU A 154 11.58 -5.71 -18.18
CA LEU A 154 10.12 -5.77 -18.15
C LEU A 154 9.52 -4.50 -17.54
N VAL A 155 10.03 -4.05 -16.38
CA VAL A 155 9.60 -2.80 -15.75
C VAL A 155 9.90 -1.61 -16.67
N ALA A 156 11.07 -1.60 -17.33
CA ALA A 156 11.43 -0.58 -18.31
C ALA A 156 10.45 -0.54 -19.49
N TRP A 157 10.11 -1.71 -20.05
CA TRP A 157 9.19 -1.83 -21.17
C TRP A 157 7.78 -1.36 -20.79
N ILE A 158 7.24 -1.81 -19.63
CA ILE A 158 5.94 -1.36 -19.11
C ILE A 158 5.95 0.17 -18.94
N THR A 159 6.99 0.71 -18.31
CA THR A 159 7.10 2.15 -18.07
C THR A 159 7.06 2.95 -19.37
N ARG A 160 7.86 2.57 -20.38
CA ARG A 160 7.86 3.24 -21.69
C ARG A 160 6.50 3.18 -22.39
N ARG A 161 5.81 2.03 -22.35
CA ARG A 161 4.48 1.89 -22.96
C ARG A 161 3.44 2.76 -22.26
N VAL A 162 3.44 2.76 -20.92
CA VAL A 162 2.50 3.54 -20.12
C VAL A 162 2.76 5.04 -20.27
N GLU A 163 4.01 5.50 -20.18
CA GLU A 163 4.36 6.92 -20.30
C GLU A 163 4.19 7.44 -21.74
N GLY A 164 4.43 6.61 -22.75
CA GLY A 164 4.28 7.00 -24.16
C GLY A 164 2.83 7.20 -24.60
N ALA A 165 1.87 6.55 -23.93
CA ALA A 165 0.44 6.68 -24.25
C ALA A 165 -0.44 6.36 -23.02
N PRO A 166 -0.50 7.24 -21.99
CA PRO A 166 -1.13 6.94 -20.70
C PRO A 166 -2.63 6.62 -20.80
N ASP A 167 -3.34 7.27 -21.72
CA ASP A 167 -4.77 7.08 -21.95
C ASP A 167 -5.10 5.91 -22.90
N HIS A 168 -4.08 5.19 -23.38
CA HIS A 168 -4.33 4.03 -24.24
C HIS A 168 -4.90 2.85 -23.42
N PRO A 169 -5.89 2.10 -23.94
CA PRO A 169 -6.46 0.95 -23.23
C PRO A 169 -5.42 -0.09 -22.78
N GLU A 170 -4.38 -0.32 -23.59
CA GLU A 170 -3.27 -1.22 -23.24
C GLU A 170 -2.43 -0.70 -22.08
N SER A 171 -2.14 0.60 -22.04
CA SER A 171 -1.41 1.22 -20.92
C SER A 171 -2.17 1.06 -19.62
N ARG A 172 -3.50 1.27 -19.64
CA ARG A 172 -4.35 1.00 -18.47
C ARG A 172 -4.34 -0.48 -18.06
N ALA A 173 -4.33 -1.40 -19.02
CA ALA A 173 -4.24 -2.84 -18.78
C ALA A 173 -2.90 -3.23 -18.14
N LEU A 174 -1.79 -2.70 -18.67
CA LEU A 174 -0.45 -2.90 -18.10
C LEU A 174 -0.33 -2.31 -16.69
N LEU A 175 -0.89 -1.12 -16.47
CA LEU A 175 -0.89 -0.50 -15.15
C LEU A 175 -1.69 -1.33 -14.14
N ARG A 176 -2.87 -1.84 -14.52
CA ARG A 176 -3.63 -2.77 -13.66
C ARG A 176 -2.84 -4.02 -13.33
N ALA A 177 -2.24 -4.66 -14.34
CA ALA A 177 -1.39 -5.83 -14.14
C ALA A 177 -0.23 -5.50 -13.19
N PHE A 178 0.43 -4.35 -13.37
CA PHE A 178 1.53 -3.91 -12.52
C PHE A 178 1.10 -3.69 -11.07
N LEU A 179 0.04 -2.92 -10.82
CA LEU A 179 -0.44 -2.61 -9.46
C LEU A 179 -0.93 -3.86 -8.70
N ASP A 180 -1.55 -4.80 -9.41
CA ASP A 180 -2.06 -6.05 -8.82
C ASP A 180 -0.95 -7.09 -8.58
N ARG A 181 -0.03 -7.23 -9.54
CA ARG A 181 0.83 -8.41 -9.64
C ARG A 181 2.31 -8.18 -9.39
N ALA A 182 2.81 -6.95 -9.55
CA ALA A 182 4.25 -6.69 -9.48
C ALA A 182 4.84 -7.04 -8.12
N ASN A 183 5.72 -8.05 -8.15
CA ASN A 183 6.44 -8.55 -6.98
C ASN A 183 7.90 -8.09 -6.97
N PHE A 184 8.21 -7.13 -6.14
CA PHE A 184 9.56 -6.55 -6.03
C PHE A 184 10.46 -7.28 -5.01
N ILE A 185 10.03 -8.45 -4.50
CA ILE A 185 10.87 -9.31 -3.65
C ILE A 185 12.18 -9.70 -4.35
N ALA A 186 12.21 -9.78 -5.68
CA ALA A 186 13.44 -9.92 -6.46
C ALA A 186 14.55 -8.95 -6.01
N HIS A 187 14.20 -7.70 -5.70
CA HIS A 187 15.14 -6.67 -5.25
C HIS A 187 15.61 -6.83 -3.80
N PHE A 188 15.00 -7.75 -3.03
CA PHE A 188 15.49 -8.10 -1.71
C PHE A 188 16.81 -8.88 -1.82
N ARG A 189 16.99 -9.65 -2.90
CA ARG A 189 18.07 -10.63 -3.08
C ARG A 189 19.32 -10.06 -3.76
N ASP A 190 19.16 -8.96 -4.48
CA ASP A 190 20.20 -8.33 -5.29
C ASP A 190 20.51 -6.91 -4.81
N GLU A 191 21.56 -6.27 -5.32
CA GLU A 191 21.75 -4.82 -5.13
C GLU A 191 20.56 -4.02 -5.71
N ALA A 192 20.16 -2.97 -4.98
CA ALA A 192 19.05 -2.11 -5.36
C ALA A 192 19.36 -1.36 -6.66
N ASP A 193 18.48 -1.50 -7.66
CA ASP A 193 18.52 -0.71 -8.88
C ASP A 193 17.60 0.49 -8.73
N LEU A 194 18.19 1.65 -8.40
CA LEU A 194 17.44 2.88 -8.12
C LEU A 194 16.60 3.35 -9.32
N GLU A 195 17.03 3.11 -10.56
CA GLU A 195 16.24 3.51 -11.73
C GLU A 195 15.00 2.64 -11.87
N THR A 196 15.12 1.33 -11.66
CA THR A 196 13.95 0.44 -11.63
C THR A 196 12.99 0.80 -10.49
N LEU A 197 13.51 1.22 -9.33
CA LEU A 197 12.69 1.70 -8.21
C LEU A 197 11.99 3.04 -8.54
N ARG A 198 12.65 3.98 -9.20
CA ARG A 198 12.03 5.23 -9.68
C ARG A 198 10.93 4.96 -10.70
N ARG A 199 11.16 4.05 -11.65
CA ARG A 199 10.15 3.60 -12.63
C ARG A 199 8.92 3.03 -11.96
N ARG A 200 9.15 2.14 -10.97
CA ARG A 200 8.07 1.63 -10.11
C ARG A 200 7.32 2.77 -9.43
N GLY A 201 8.01 3.75 -8.84
CA GLY A 201 7.38 4.90 -8.21
C GLY A 201 6.51 5.71 -9.17
N ARG A 202 6.97 5.95 -10.39
CA ARG A 202 6.18 6.62 -11.44
C ARG A 202 4.94 5.83 -11.84
N LEU A 203 5.08 4.52 -12.05
CA LEU A 203 3.95 3.64 -12.37
C LEU A 203 2.91 3.59 -11.24
N ILE A 204 3.33 3.62 -9.97
CA ILE A 204 2.42 3.60 -8.81
C ILE A 204 1.73 4.97 -8.61
N THR A 205 2.36 6.06 -9.06
CA THR A 205 1.84 7.41 -8.85
C THR A 205 0.69 7.68 -9.82
N ASP A 206 -0.54 7.54 -9.32
CA ASP A 206 -1.75 7.85 -10.07
C ASP A 206 -1.98 9.36 -10.23
N ARG A 207 -1.47 10.14 -9.28
CA ARG A 207 -1.63 11.57 -9.19
C ARG A 207 -0.49 12.19 -8.39
N VAL A 208 0.07 13.25 -8.95
CA VAL A 208 1.04 14.10 -8.26
C VAL A 208 0.30 15.13 -7.42
N ASP A 209 0.41 15.04 -6.10
CA ASP A 209 -0.03 16.09 -5.20
C ASP A 209 1.07 17.17 -5.09
N PRO A 210 0.73 18.46 -5.11
CA PRO A 210 1.71 19.50 -4.81
C PRO A 210 2.22 19.35 -3.36
N PRO A 211 3.43 19.85 -3.05
CA PRO A 211 3.95 19.87 -1.69
C PRO A 211 3.02 20.62 -0.74
N LEU A 212 2.91 20.16 0.51
CA LEU A 212 2.17 20.88 1.54
C LEU A 212 2.95 22.13 2.00
N PRO A 213 2.26 23.21 2.43
CA PRO A 213 2.92 24.41 2.91
C PRO A 213 3.82 24.12 4.12
N LEU A 214 5.08 24.56 4.01
CA LEU A 214 6.06 24.48 5.08
C LEU A 214 5.72 25.47 6.21
N LEU A 215 6.18 25.16 7.41
CA LEU A 215 5.97 26.04 8.56
C LEU A 215 6.98 27.19 8.54
N ARG A 216 6.49 28.40 8.77
CA ARG A 216 7.35 29.58 9.00
C ARG A 216 7.67 29.80 10.48
N GLN A 217 6.85 29.24 11.36
CA GLN A 217 6.95 29.38 12.81
C GLN A 217 6.81 28.02 13.48
N ALA A 218 7.59 27.83 14.54
CA ALA A 218 7.58 26.61 15.32
C ALA A 218 6.24 26.43 16.04
N ARG A 219 5.81 25.18 16.13
CA ARG A 219 4.67 24.75 16.94
C ARG A 219 5.14 24.39 18.35
N PRO A 220 4.24 24.45 19.35
CA PRO A 220 4.57 23.95 20.69
C PRO A 220 4.96 22.47 20.70
N ARG A 221 4.37 21.66 19.80
CA ARG A 221 4.64 20.22 19.65
C ARG A 221 4.71 19.85 18.17
N ILE A 222 5.64 18.96 17.83
CA ILE A 222 5.78 18.37 16.49
C ILE A 222 4.64 17.37 16.30
N ARG A 223 3.83 17.56 15.27
CA ARG A 223 2.76 16.62 14.92
C ARG A 223 3.33 15.49 14.08
N LEU A 224 3.40 14.29 14.66
CA LEU A 224 3.95 13.10 14.04
C LEU A 224 2.84 12.09 13.75
N GLY A 225 2.68 11.70 12.48
CA GLY A 225 1.85 10.56 12.12
C GLY A 225 2.68 9.29 11.91
N ILE A 226 2.10 8.15 12.26
CA ILE A 226 2.64 6.82 11.95
C ILE A 226 1.55 6.06 11.20
N VAL A 227 1.78 5.68 9.95
CA VAL A 227 0.84 4.89 9.15
C VAL A 227 1.29 3.44 9.15
N ALA A 228 0.40 2.56 9.58
CA ALA A 228 0.59 1.11 9.57
C ALA A 228 -0.57 0.39 8.89
N LEU A 229 -0.27 -0.76 8.29
CA LEU A 229 -1.26 -1.64 7.67
C LEU A 229 -2.23 -2.18 8.72
N ASP A 230 -1.72 -2.61 9.87
CA ASP A 230 -2.47 -3.08 11.03
C ASP A 230 -1.58 -3.03 12.28
N ALA A 231 -2.14 -3.41 13.42
CA ALA A 231 -1.43 -3.53 14.71
C ALA A 231 -1.26 -4.99 15.14
N GLU A 232 -1.30 -5.93 14.19
CA GLU A 232 -1.19 -7.37 14.50
C GLU A 232 0.21 -7.74 15.01
N GLU A 233 0.34 -8.94 15.58
CA GLU A 233 1.59 -9.43 16.14
C GLU A 233 2.66 -9.68 15.06
N ARG A 234 3.39 -8.62 14.70
CA ARG A 234 4.40 -8.61 13.63
C ARG A 234 5.66 -7.87 14.03
N THR A 235 6.70 -8.05 13.22
CA THR A 235 7.98 -7.34 13.33
C THR A 235 7.79 -5.83 13.26
N GLU A 236 7.05 -5.35 12.25
CA GLU A 236 6.83 -3.93 12.01
C GLU A 236 6.08 -3.28 13.17
N THR A 237 5.08 -3.98 13.73
CA THR A 237 4.35 -3.53 14.92
C THR A 237 5.28 -3.32 16.11
N ARG A 238 6.14 -4.29 16.41
CA ARG A 238 7.12 -4.19 17.51
C ARG A 238 8.13 -3.07 17.30
N ALA A 239 8.54 -2.86 16.05
CA ALA A 239 9.45 -1.79 15.68
C ALA A 239 8.84 -0.38 15.86
N MET A 240 7.52 -0.25 15.71
CA MET A 240 6.85 1.05 15.85
C MET A 240 6.37 1.37 17.27
N ILE A 241 6.17 0.36 18.15
CA ILE A 241 5.72 0.58 19.54
C ILE A 241 6.57 1.62 20.30
N PRO A 242 7.91 1.60 20.22
CA PRO A 242 8.72 2.61 20.89
C PRO A 242 8.33 4.06 20.53
N LEU A 243 7.91 4.31 19.29
CA LEU A 243 7.62 5.65 18.78
C LEU A 243 6.37 6.29 19.41
N PHE A 244 5.30 5.53 19.62
CA PHE A 244 4.08 6.09 20.22
C PHE A 244 3.98 5.87 21.74
N ARG A 245 4.84 5.01 22.31
CA ARG A 245 4.88 4.76 23.76
C ARG A 245 5.89 5.63 24.51
N ASN A 246 7.04 5.93 23.91
CA ASN A 246 8.18 6.52 24.63
C ASN A 246 8.61 7.91 24.11
N LEU A 247 8.04 8.42 23.01
CA LEU A 247 8.29 9.82 22.62
C LEU A 247 7.67 10.78 23.66
N ASP A 248 8.41 11.83 23.99
CA ASP A 248 8.00 12.84 24.96
C ASP A 248 6.76 13.59 24.48
N ALA A 249 5.63 13.39 25.17
CA ALA A 249 4.34 14.02 24.85
C ALA A 249 4.32 15.56 25.02
N ALA A 250 5.32 16.14 25.72
CA ALA A 250 5.53 17.58 25.79
C ALA A 250 6.14 18.15 24.50
N ARG A 251 6.77 17.31 23.68
CA ARG A 251 7.48 17.69 22.44
C ARG A 251 6.79 17.16 21.18
N PHE A 252 6.13 16.01 21.29
CA PHE A 252 5.46 15.34 20.18
C PHE A 252 3.96 15.17 20.42
N ASP A 253 3.19 15.36 19.36
CA ASP A 253 1.77 15.00 19.26
C ASP A 253 1.67 13.85 18.26
N VAL A 254 1.65 12.61 18.76
CA VAL A 254 1.78 11.39 17.96
C VAL A 254 0.40 10.80 17.61
N HIS A 255 0.20 10.48 16.32
CA HIS A 255 -1.04 9.92 15.77
C HIS A 255 -0.74 8.59 15.07
N LEU A 256 -1.34 7.51 15.51
CA LEU A 256 -1.25 6.20 14.85
C LEU A 256 -2.43 6.03 13.88
N PHE A 257 -2.17 5.85 12.59
CA PHE A 257 -3.15 5.56 11.56
C PHE A 257 -3.08 4.08 11.17
N LEU A 258 -4.19 3.37 11.30
CA LEU A 258 -4.27 1.94 10.97
C LEU A 258 -5.18 1.73 9.75
N LEU A 259 -4.66 1.15 8.67
CA LEU A 259 -5.45 0.90 7.46
C LEU A 259 -6.41 -0.30 7.60
N GLY A 260 -6.03 -1.28 8.41
CA GLY A 260 -6.80 -2.48 8.72
C GLY A 260 -7.59 -2.37 10.02
N ASP A 261 -8.49 -3.33 10.21
CA ASP A 261 -9.32 -3.45 11.41
C ASP A 261 -8.55 -3.95 12.64
N LEU A 262 -9.08 -3.67 13.82
CA LEU A 262 -8.58 -4.16 15.11
C LEU A 262 -9.22 -5.49 15.53
N GLN A 263 -8.94 -6.55 14.76
CA GLN A 263 -9.62 -7.84 14.91
C GLN A 263 -9.14 -8.61 16.15
N THR A 264 -7.83 -8.63 16.44
CA THR A 264 -7.27 -9.42 17.55
C THR A 264 -7.17 -8.64 18.87
N ALA A 265 -7.07 -9.37 19.98
CA ALA A 265 -6.83 -8.77 21.30
C ALA A 265 -5.47 -8.05 21.35
N TYR A 266 -4.45 -8.65 20.73
CA TYR A 266 -3.12 -8.06 20.58
C TYR A 266 -3.19 -6.73 19.82
N ALA A 267 -3.87 -6.68 18.67
CA ALA A 267 -4.01 -5.45 17.90
C ALA A 267 -4.70 -4.33 18.69
N ARG A 268 -5.76 -4.67 19.46
CA ARG A 268 -6.42 -3.71 20.36
C ARG A 268 -5.51 -3.24 21.50
N SER A 269 -4.73 -4.14 22.08
CA SER A 269 -3.75 -3.84 23.14
C SER A 269 -2.70 -2.85 22.63
N VAL A 270 -2.08 -3.14 21.49
CA VAL A 270 -1.08 -2.26 20.86
C VAL A 270 -1.68 -0.91 20.48
N ALA A 271 -2.87 -0.89 19.87
CA ALA A 271 -3.55 0.36 19.54
C ALA A 271 -3.84 1.21 20.78
N GLY A 272 -4.14 0.58 21.92
CA GLY A 272 -4.37 1.24 23.21
C GLY A 272 -3.12 1.85 23.85
N LEU A 273 -1.92 1.47 23.41
CA LEU A 273 -0.66 2.10 23.85
C LEU A 273 -0.47 3.48 23.23
N ALA A 274 -1.04 3.74 22.06
CA ALA A 274 -0.97 5.04 21.41
C ALA A 274 -1.97 6.01 22.06
N ALA A 275 -1.51 7.21 22.44
CA ALA A 275 -2.39 8.26 22.97
C ALA A 275 -3.52 8.64 21.99
N ARG A 276 -3.29 8.47 20.69
CA ARG A 276 -4.29 8.65 19.63
C ARG A 276 -4.11 7.61 18.53
N CYS A 277 -5.09 6.71 18.42
CA CYS A 277 -5.21 5.74 17.33
C CYS A 277 -6.39 6.10 16.41
N VAL A 278 -6.18 6.01 15.10
CA VAL A 278 -7.10 6.40 14.03
C VAL A 278 -7.27 5.20 13.09
N PRO A 279 -8.30 4.37 13.29
CA PRO A 279 -8.67 3.34 12.33
C PRO A 279 -9.20 3.99 11.05
N LEU A 280 -8.67 3.55 9.90
CA LEU A 280 -9.08 3.96 8.56
C LEU A 280 -9.77 2.81 7.81
N ALA A 281 -10.05 1.70 8.50
CA ALA A 281 -10.82 0.63 7.94
C ALA A 281 -12.23 1.12 7.54
N GLY A 282 -12.66 0.76 6.33
CA GLY A 282 -13.90 1.24 5.73
C GLY A 282 -13.81 2.64 5.10
N VAL A 283 -12.72 3.39 5.28
CA VAL A 283 -12.46 4.61 4.49
C VAL A 283 -12.05 4.21 3.08
N PRO A 284 -12.74 4.68 2.02
CA PRO A 284 -12.38 4.37 0.64
C PRO A 284 -10.92 4.75 0.36
N ALA A 285 -10.17 3.88 -0.33
CA ALA A 285 -8.73 4.07 -0.55
C ALA A 285 -8.37 5.45 -1.13
N GLY A 286 -9.16 5.95 -2.08
CA GLY A 286 -8.97 7.28 -2.67
C GLY A 286 -9.21 8.46 -1.71
N GLU A 287 -9.87 8.24 -0.56
CA GLU A 287 -10.15 9.27 0.45
C GLU A 287 -9.16 9.24 1.64
N GLN A 288 -8.41 8.14 1.82
CA GLN A 288 -7.49 7.96 2.94
C GLN A 288 -6.43 9.06 3.03
N ALA A 289 -5.84 9.47 1.89
CA ALA A 289 -4.84 10.54 1.85
C ALA A 289 -5.41 11.88 2.33
N GLY A 290 -6.61 12.25 1.85
CA GLY A 290 -7.28 13.47 2.29
C GLY A 290 -7.65 13.44 3.77
N TYR A 291 -8.04 12.26 4.28
CA TYR A 291 -8.35 12.06 5.68
C TYR A 291 -7.12 12.30 6.58
N ILE A 292 -5.98 11.67 6.26
CA ILE A 292 -4.73 11.83 7.01
C ILE A 292 -4.22 13.28 6.92
N ARG A 293 -4.32 13.91 5.74
CA ARG A 293 -3.93 15.32 5.54
C ARG A 293 -4.67 16.29 6.47
N GLY A 294 -5.91 15.99 6.85
CA GLY A 294 -6.70 16.79 7.79
C GLY A 294 -6.10 16.90 9.21
N PHE A 295 -5.12 16.07 9.54
CA PHE A 295 -4.38 16.13 10.81
C PHE A 295 -3.23 17.15 10.78
N ASP A 296 -2.93 17.70 9.60
CA ASP A 296 -1.96 18.79 9.42
C ASP A 296 -0.61 18.44 10.07
N LEU A 297 -0.11 17.27 9.68
CA LEU A 297 1.08 16.62 10.22
C LEU A 297 2.36 17.28 9.72
N ASP A 298 3.34 17.38 10.61
CA ASP A 298 4.68 17.85 10.28
C ASP A 298 5.51 16.73 9.65
N LEU A 299 5.46 15.56 10.28
CA LEU A 299 6.16 14.35 9.85
C LEU A 299 5.18 13.18 9.73
N LEU A 300 5.39 12.31 8.75
CA LEU A 300 4.64 11.06 8.58
C LEU A 300 5.58 9.89 8.36
N VAL A 301 5.51 8.88 9.22
CA VAL A 301 6.34 7.68 9.14
C VAL A 301 5.53 6.53 8.59
N PHE A 302 6.05 5.86 7.56
CA PHE A 302 5.50 4.62 7.03
C PHE A 302 6.13 3.43 7.77
N ALA A 303 5.30 2.73 8.56
CA ALA A 303 5.76 1.69 9.46
C ALA A 303 5.93 0.32 8.80
N ASN A 304 5.27 0.05 7.65
CA ASN A 304 5.38 -1.22 6.94
C ASN A 304 6.22 -1.13 5.65
N ASN A 305 6.59 -2.31 5.13
CA ASN A 305 7.33 -2.48 3.89
C ASN A 305 6.64 -1.80 2.68
N LEU A 306 7.31 -0.80 2.12
CA LEU A 306 6.85 -0.04 0.95
C LEU A 306 7.33 -0.60 -0.39
N LEU A 307 8.20 -1.61 -0.38
CA LEU A 307 8.83 -2.14 -1.59
C LEU A 307 8.12 -3.39 -2.12
N GLY A 308 7.70 -4.32 -1.27
CA GLY A 308 7.35 -5.69 -1.66
C GLY A 308 6.27 -5.85 -2.74
N ARG A 309 5.27 -4.96 -2.80
CA ARG A 309 4.18 -4.95 -3.79
C ARG A 309 3.98 -3.55 -4.37
N ALA A 310 3.23 -3.40 -5.45
CA ALA A 310 2.89 -2.10 -6.05
C ALA A 310 1.47 -1.59 -5.71
N GLY A 311 0.77 -2.23 -4.77
CA GLY A 311 -0.64 -1.99 -4.49
C GLY A 311 -0.96 -0.74 -3.65
N ALA A 312 -2.09 -0.79 -2.95
CA ALA A 312 -2.70 0.38 -2.30
C ALA A 312 -1.83 1.10 -1.26
N TYR A 313 -1.01 0.39 -0.48
CA TYR A 313 -0.20 1.01 0.57
C TYR A 313 0.97 1.85 0.00
N PRO A 314 1.80 1.32 -0.92
CA PRO A 314 2.73 2.14 -1.70
C PRO A 314 2.06 3.25 -2.51
N ALA A 315 0.86 3.02 -3.07
CA ALA A 315 0.11 4.06 -3.77
C ALA A 315 -0.31 5.19 -2.83
N LEU A 316 -0.75 4.88 -1.61
CA LEU A 316 -1.02 5.89 -0.59
C LEU A 316 0.25 6.69 -0.25
N ALA A 317 1.41 6.03 -0.21
CA ALA A 317 2.70 6.65 0.06
C ALA A 317 3.21 7.62 -1.02
N THR A 318 2.66 7.60 -2.23
CA THR A 318 2.96 8.62 -3.25
C THR A 318 2.20 9.93 -3.01
N ARG A 319 1.12 9.89 -2.23
CA ARG A 319 0.28 11.05 -1.90
C ARG A 319 0.94 11.92 -0.84
N ARG A 320 0.70 13.22 -0.90
CA ARG A 320 1.24 14.19 0.07
C ARG A 320 0.27 14.40 1.23
N MET A 321 0.59 13.83 2.39
CA MET A 321 -0.24 13.84 3.60
C MET A 321 0.40 14.57 4.79
N ALA A 322 1.72 14.75 4.77
CA ALA A 322 2.48 15.55 5.73
C ALA A 322 3.57 16.36 5.03
N ARG A 323 4.15 17.33 5.75
CA ARG A 323 5.21 18.20 5.22
C ARG A 323 6.46 17.42 4.83
N ARG A 324 6.82 16.40 5.61
CA ARG A 324 7.82 15.39 5.25
C ARG A 324 7.31 13.98 5.53
N GLN A 325 7.51 13.06 4.59
CA GLN A 325 7.14 11.65 4.71
C GLN A 325 8.41 10.78 4.73
N ILE A 326 8.45 9.80 5.63
CA ILE A 326 9.66 9.07 5.99
C ILE A 326 9.40 7.56 5.88
N ALA A 327 10.25 6.87 5.12
CA ALA A 327 10.37 5.42 5.17
C ALA A 327 11.40 5.01 6.23
N THR A 328 11.30 3.78 6.74
CA THR A 328 12.19 3.24 7.76
C THR A 328 12.76 1.89 7.30
N LEU A 329 13.59 1.23 8.13
CA LEU A 329 14.14 -0.09 7.80
C LEU A 329 13.10 -1.20 7.56
N THR A 330 11.82 -0.95 7.85
CA THR A 330 10.76 -1.90 7.50
C THR A 330 10.58 -2.02 5.99
N SER A 331 11.02 -1.01 5.23
CA SER A 331 11.38 -1.17 3.82
C SER A 331 12.84 -1.65 3.71
N PRO A 332 13.11 -2.77 3.01
CA PRO A 332 14.46 -3.35 2.96
C PRO A 332 15.45 -2.60 2.08
N ALA A 333 14.99 -1.65 1.27
CA ALA A 333 15.81 -0.76 0.45
C ALA A 333 15.04 0.54 0.20
N SER A 334 15.66 1.46 -0.55
CA SER A 334 15.00 2.65 -1.10
C SER A 334 13.65 2.30 -1.72
N THR A 335 12.66 3.17 -1.52
CA THR A 335 11.28 2.93 -1.98
C THR A 335 11.09 3.30 -3.45
N GLY A 336 11.87 4.26 -3.96
CA GLY A 336 11.69 4.86 -5.27
C GLY A 336 10.42 5.69 -5.43
N LEU A 337 9.66 5.90 -4.34
CA LEU A 337 8.36 6.56 -4.37
C LEU A 337 8.55 8.09 -4.28
N PRO A 338 7.99 8.88 -5.22
CA PRO A 338 8.16 10.33 -5.23
C PRO A 338 7.47 11.05 -4.05
N GLY A 339 6.61 10.34 -3.29
CA GLY A 339 5.96 10.87 -2.10
C GLY A 339 6.76 10.71 -0.81
N ILE A 340 7.85 9.93 -0.80
CA ILE A 340 8.69 9.75 0.39
C ILE A 340 9.89 10.69 0.30
N ASP A 341 10.08 11.55 1.30
CA ASP A 341 11.15 12.54 1.35
C ASP A 341 12.40 12.00 2.02
N GLY A 342 12.21 11.19 3.07
CA GLY A 342 13.28 10.71 3.94
C GLY A 342 13.34 9.20 4.08
N PHE A 343 14.54 8.65 4.29
CA PHE A 343 14.74 7.26 4.68
C PHE A 343 15.55 7.20 5.98
N LEU A 344 14.94 6.74 7.08
CA LEU A 344 15.58 6.62 8.39
C LEU A 344 16.66 5.53 8.38
N THR A 345 17.92 5.92 8.61
CA THR A 345 19.09 5.05 8.66
C THR A 345 20.15 5.59 9.66
N SER A 346 21.31 4.96 9.75
CA SER A 346 22.44 5.35 10.60
C SER A 346 23.76 4.90 10.00
N THR A 347 24.88 5.51 10.38
CA THR A 347 26.22 5.10 9.93
C THR A 347 26.55 3.65 10.31
N GLU A 348 26.07 3.22 11.48
CA GLU A 348 26.24 1.87 12.02
C GLU A 348 25.45 0.84 11.22
N ALA A 349 24.25 1.20 10.77
CA ALA A 349 23.45 0.33 9.90
C ALA A 349 24.05 0.26 8.48
N GLU A 350 24.61 1.35 7.97
CA GLU A 350 25.16 1.42 6.61
C GLU A 350 26.56 0.82 6.47
N ASN A 351 27.25 0.57 7.59
CA ASN A 351 28.65 0.14 7.65
C ASN A 351 29.61 1.13 6.97
N THR A 352 29.32 2.43 7.09
CA THR A 352 30.17 3.50 6.58
C THR A 352 29.85 4.81 7.27
N SER A 353 30.88 5.64 7.46
CA SER A 353 30.74 7.03 7.88
C SER A 353 30.72 8.02 6.70
N ASP A 354 30.88 7.54 5.47
CA ASP A 354 30.80 8.36 4.26
C ASP A 354 29.33 8.62 3.89
N LEU A 355 28.86 9.83 4.21
CA LEU A 355 27.48 10.24 3.95
C LEU A 355 27.14 10.32 2.46
N GLY A 356 28.13 10.54 1.59
CA GLY A 356 27.96 10.51 0.14
C GLY A 356 27.61 9.11 -0.35
N CYS A 357 28.37 8.11 0.10
CA CYS A 357 28.08 6.70 -0.19
C CYS A 357 26.71 6.24 0.36
N ILE A 358 26.26 6.80 1.48
CA ILE A 358 24.91 6.53 2.00
C ILE A 358 23.88 7.15 1.06
N ALA A 359 24.02 8.44 0.72
CA ALA A 359 23.07 9.14 -0.14
C ALA A 359 22.88 8.49 -1.51
N GLU A 360 23.94 7.95 -2.12
CA GLU A 360 23.89 7.26 -3.42
C GLU A 360 23.06 5.98 -3.43
N ARG A 361 22.70 5.42 -2.26
CA ARG A 361 21.89 4.19 -2.13
C ARG A 361 20.40 4.45 -2.06
N TYR A 362 19.99 5.72 -1.98
CA TYR A 362 18.60 6.11 -1.76
C TYR A 362 18.11 7.10 -2.82
N THR A 363 16.84 6.97 -3.19
CA THR A 363 16.13 8.02 -3.92
C THR A 363 15.65 9.13 -3.00
N GLU A 364 15.43 8.79 -1.74
CA GLU A 364 15.06 9.66 -0.62
C GLU A 364 16.30 10.29 0.00
N THR A 365 16.12 11.36 0.78
CA THR A 365 17.21 11.91 1.61
C THR A 365 17.44 10.99 2.82
N PRO A 366 18.65 10.49 3.08
CA PRO A 366 18.93 9.73 4.29
C PRO A 366 18.67 10.60 5.54
N VAL A 367 17.88 10.08 6.47
CA VAL A 367 17.61 10.68 7.77
C VAL A 367 18.46 9.92 8.77
N LEU A 368 19.55 10.53 9.22
CA LEU A 368 20.51 9.88 10.12
C LEU A 368 20.06 9.99 11.57
N MET A 369 20.18 8.89 12.30
CA MET A 369 20.08 8.84 13.76
C MET A 369 21.31 8.16 14.36
N ASP A 370 21.57 8.44 15.63
CA ASP A 370 22.62 7.75 16.39
C ASP A 370 22.23 6.30 16.66
N GLY A 371 23.11 5.35 16.37
CA GLY A 371 22.85 3.92 16.55
C GLY A 371 21.78 3.34 15.62
N LEU A 372 21.45 2.07 15.84
CA LEU A 372 20.62 1.30 14.90
C LEU A 372 19.19 1.84 14.81
N PRO A 373 18.62 1.96 13.59
CA PRO A 373 17.27 2.49 13.38
C PRO A 373 16.15 1.50 13.71
N ILE A 374 16.42 0.51 14.58
CA ILE A 374 15.49 -0.53 14.99
C ILE A 374 15.51 -0.74 16.51
N CYS A 375 14.33 -0.86 17.11
CA CYS A 375 14.17 -1.31 18.47
C CYS A 375 12.88 -2.14 18.61
N PHE A 376 12.94 -3.25 19.35
CA PHE A 376 11.78 -4.07 19.64
C PHE A 376 11.26 -3.79 21.03
N ASP A 377 9.98 -3.44 21.15
CA ASP A 377 9.24 -3.44 22.40
C ASP A 377 8.17 -4.54 22.36
N ASP A 378 8.11 -5.36 23.41
CA ASP A 378 7.13 -6.43 23.57
C ASP A 378 6.20 -6.06 24.74
N PRO A 379 4.97 -5.60 24.46
CA PRO A 379 4.07 -5.07 25.50
C PRO A 379 3.38 -6.15 26.35
N GLU A 380 3.53 -7.45 26.04
CA GLU A 380 2.90 -8.56 26.77
C GLU A 380 3.90 -9.49 27.47
N GLY A 381 3.46 -10.07 28.59
CA GLY A 381 4.24 -10.76 29.63
C GLY A 381 4.70 -12.19 29.34
N GLN A 382 5.00 -12.93 30.42
CA GLN A 382 5.80 -14.16 30.47
C GLN A 382 5.64 -15.11 29.26
N PRO A 383 6.75 -15.72 28.77
CA PRO A 383 6.71 -16.63 27.64
C PRO A 383 5.83 -17.84 27.93
N VAL A 384 4.71 -17.96 27.22
CA VAL A 384 3.90 -19.18 27.19
C VAL A 384 4.55 -20.17 26.21
N PRO A 385 4.76 -21.45 26.60
CA PRO A 385 5.25 -22.47 25.67
C PRO A 385 4.35 -22.55 24.42
N PRO A 386 4.94 -22.59 23.21
CA PRO A 386 4.18 -22.68 21.97
C PRO A 386 3.44 -24.01 21.86
N ALA A 387 2.32 -24.04 21.12
CA ALA A 387 1.61 -25.29 20.80
C ALA A 387 2.49 -26.25 20.00
N GLU A 388 3.46 -25.73 19.26
CA GLU A 388 4.42 -26.49 18.46
C GLU A 388 5.56 -27.15 19.28
N THR A 389 5.57 -27.00 20.62
CA THR A 389 6.61 -27.55 21.52
C THR A 389 6.90 -29.02 21.25
N ASP A 390 5.90 -29.90 21.23
CA ASP A 390 6.08 -31.34 21.00
C ASP A 390 6.63 -31.67 19.61
N GLY A 391 6.33 -30.84 18.61
CA GLY A 391 6.89 -30.99 17.26
C GLY A 391 8.36 -30.62 17.22
N ILE A 392 8.73 -29.54 17.90
CA ILE A 392 10.12 -29.09 18.02
C ILE A 392 10.95 -30.08 18.84
N ASP A 393 10.44 -30.56 19.97
CA ASP A 393 11.16 -31.51 20.82
C ASP A 393 11.39 -32.83 20.08
N ARG A 394 10.40 -33.33 19.32
CA ARG A 394 10.58 -34.52 18.45
C ARG A 394 11.61 -34.29 17.34
N LEU A 395 11.60 -33.13 16.70
CA LEU A 395 12.61 -32.77 15.69
C LEU A 395 14.02 -32.86 16.28
N LEU A 396 14.23 -32.23 17.44
CA LEU A 396 15.54 -32.19 18.08
C LEU A 396 15.96 -33.55 18.65
N ALA A 397 15.01 -34.33 19.20
CA ALA A 397 15.25 -35.69 19.66
C ALA A 397 15.71 -36.63 18.52
N GLY A 398 15.34 -36.34 17.27
CA GLY A 398 15.81 -37.04 16.08
C GLY A 398 17.24 -36.70 15.66
N LEU A 399 17.91 -35.75 16.33
CA LEU A 399 19.25 -35.26 15.99
C LEU A 399 20.26 -35.43 17.15
N PRO A 400 20.33 -36.61 17.82
CA PRO A 400 21.20 -36.78 18.97
C PRO A 400 22.68 -36.66 18.59
N GLY A 401 23.45 -35.90 19.36
CA GLY A 401 24.89 -35.70 19.15
C GLY A 401 25.25 -34.91 17.89
N ARG A 402 24.27 -34.35 17.18
CA ARG A 402 24.49 -33.48 16.01
C ARG A 402 24.61 -32.02 16.45
N VAL A 403 25.33 -31.22 15.67
CA VAL A 403 25.38 -29.77 15.83
C VAL A 403 24.25 -29.16 15.01
N VAL A 404 23.26 -28.56 15.68
CA VAL A 404 22.08 -28.01 15.01
C VAL A 404 22.33 -26.54 14.66
N MET A 405 22.42 -26.26 13.36
CA MET A 405 22.53 -24.92 12.80
C MET A 405 21.16 -24.46 12.32
N LEU A 406 20.66 -23.35 12.86
CA LEU A 406 19.38 -22.78 12.48
C LEU A 406 19.56 -21.59 11.54
N ALA A 407 18.86 -21.60 10.41
CA ALA A 407 18.76 -20.44 9.52
C ALA A 407 17.35 -19.87 9.59
N THR A 408 17.21 -18.66 10.15
CA THR A 408 15.93 -17.95 10.33
C THR A 408 15.55 -17.07 9.14
N ALA A 409 16.31 -17.19 8.04
CA ALA A 409 16.13 -16.40 6.84
C ALA A 409 14.85 -16.78 6.09
N HIS A 410 13.98 -15.78 5.88
CA HIS A 410 12.80 -15.94 5.03
C HIS A 410 13.21 -16.33 3.60
N ALA A 411 12.38 -17.10 2.88
CA ALA A 411 12.67 -17.60 1.53
C ALA A 411 13.03 -16.49 0.53
N ALA A 412 12.45 -15.31 0.73
CA ALA A 412 12.74 -14.07 -0.01
C ALA A 412 14.20 -13.60 0.08
N LYS A 413 14.99 -14.10 1.04
CA LYS A 413 16.40 -13.75 1.25
C LYS A 413 17.38 -14.80 0.74
N LEU A 414 16.89 -15.98 0.35
CA LEU A 414 17.77 -17.09 -0.04
C LEU A 414 18.44 -16.77 -1.38
N THR A 415 19.71 -17.06 -1.59
CA THR A 415 20.34 -16.89 -2.90
C THR A 415 21.16 -18.12 -3.22
N PRO A 416 21.48 -18.40 -4.50
CA PRO A 416 22.39 -19.48 -4.85
C PRO A 416 23.70 -19.41 -4.07
N ALA A 417 24.29 -18.21 -3.96
CA ALA A 417 25.51 -17.98 -3.18
C ALA A 417 25.35 -18.30 -1.68
N LEU A 418 24.22 -17.92 -1.07
CA LEU A 418 23.94 -18.26 0.33
C LEU A 418 23.76 -19.77 0.52
N ARG A 419 23.03 -20.43 -0.38
CA ARG A 419 22.85 -21.88 -0.38
C ARG A 419 24.20 -22.59 -0.50
N GLU A 420 25.04 -22.16 -1.42
CA GLU A 420 26.38 -22.72 -1.66
C GLU A 420 27.28 -22.56 -0.43
N ALA A 421 27.24 -21.41 0.24
CA ALA A 421 27.96 -21.21 1.51
C ALA A 421 27.49 -22.18 2.59
N TRP A 422 26.18 -22.38 2.75
CA TRP A 422 25.65 -23.34 3.72
C TRP A 422 25.94 -24.80 3.37
N ILE A 423 25.95 -25.16 2.09
CA ILE A 423 26.40 -26.47 1.61
C ILE A 423 27.88 -26.68 1.93
N ALA A 424 28.74 -25.67 1.72
CA ALA A 424 30.16 -25.74 2.06
C ALA A 424 30.41 -25.90 3.57
N ILE A 425 29.58 -25.27 4.42
CA ILE A 425 29.63 -25.47 5.87
C ILE A 425 29.30 -26.93 6.23
N LEU A 426 28.23 -27.50 5.65
CA LEU A 426 27.83 -28.88 5.93
C LEU A 426 28.87 -29.90 5.45
N ASP A 427 29.55 -29.62 4.34
CA ASP A 427 30.65 -30.44 3.84
C ASP A 427 31.84 -30.49 4.82
N GLN A 428 32.22 -29.33 5.36
CA GLN A 428 33.37 -29.21 6.27
C GLN A 428 33.04 -29.53 7.74
N ALA A 429 31.77 -29.52 8.14
CA ALA A 429 31.32 -29.87 9.48
C ALA A 429 30.43 -31.13 9.44
N PRO A 430 30.99 -32.36 9.47
CA PRO A 430 30.25 -33.60 9.19
C PRO A 430 29.11 -33.89 10.18
N ASP A 431 29.21 -33.36 11.41
CA ASP A 431 28.19 -33.52 12.45
C ASP A 431 27.10 -32.45 12.44
N ALA A 432 27.23 -31.44 11.57
CA ALA A 432 26.26 -30.37 11.47
C ALA A 432 24.97 -30.81 10.74
N VAL A 433 23.85 -30.25 11.16
CA VAL A 433 22.54 -30.35 10.52
C VAL A 433 21.98 -28.94 10.37
N LEU A 434 21.54 -28.60 9.16
CA LEU A 434 20.93 -27.30 8.86
C LEU A 434 19.41 -27.39 8.98
N VAL A 435 18.84 -26.62 9.89
CA VAL A 435 17.39 -26.42 10.04
C VAL A 435 17.02 -25.06 9.46
N LEU A 436 16.20 -25.06 8.40
CA LEU A 436 15.73 -23.88 7.69
C LEU A 436 14.34 -23.48 8.18
N LEU A 437 14.15 -22.19 8.48
CA LEU A 437 12.84 -21.58 8.70
C LEU A 437 12.53 -20.57 7.57
N PRO A 438 12.19 -21.06 6.36
CA PRO A 438 11.97 -20.17 5.23
C PRO A 438 10.71 -19.32 5.38
N GLY A 439 9.79 -19.65 6.28
CA GLY A 439 8.60 -18.87 6.59
C GLY A 439 8.57 -18.45 8.06
N ASN A 440 8.27 -17.18 8.32
CA ASN A 440 8.10 -16.65 9.67
C ASN A 440 6.64 -16.20 9.88
N PRO A 441 6.09 -16.35 11.11
CA PRO A 441 4.83 -15.73 11.51
C PRO A 441 4.83 -14.23 11.15
N GLY A 442 3.81 -13.77 10.42
CA GLY A 442 3.64 -12.35 10.09
C GLY A 442 4.12 -11.92 8.70
N TRP A 443 4.84 -12.75 7.94
CA TRP A 443 5.13 -12.47 6.53
C TRP A 443 3.99 -12.99 5.63
N GLN A 444 3.41 -12.11 4.81
CA GLN A 444 2.28 -12.44 3.93
C GLN A 444 2.68 -13.07 2.59
N ILE A 445 3.95 -13.42 2.42
CA ILE A 445 4.46 -14.03 1.20
C ILE A 445 4.27 -15.54 1.33
N ARG A 446 3.47 -16.12 0.42
CA ARG A 446 3.32 -17.57 0.36
C ARG A 446 4.63 -18.21 -0.05
N ILE A 447 4.97 -19.29 0.63
CA ILE A 447 6.13 -20.12 0.35
C ILE A 447 5.65 -21.55 0.35
N ASN A 448 6.20 -22.33 -0.57
CA ASN A 448 6.10 -23.78 -0.52
C ASN A 448 7.37 -24.38 0.10
N PRO A 449 7.34 -24.84 1.37
CA PRO A 449 8.47 -25.48 2.03
C PRO A 449 9.09 -26.63 1.23
N ASP A 450 8.28 -27.37 0.45
CA ASP A 450 8.77 -28.47 -0.38
C ASP A 450 9.64 -27.99 -1.54
N SER A 451 9.30 -26.84 -2.12
CA SER A 451 10.11 -26.19 -3.16
C SER A 451 11.48 -25.80 -2.61
N ILE A 452 11.52 -25.23 -1.40
CA ILE A 452 12.78 -24.90 -0.71
C ILE A 452 13.58 -26.16 -0.39
N ARG A 453 12.94 -27.18 0.17
CA ARG A 453 13.57 -28.47 0.51
C ARG A 453 14.23 -29.10 -0.71
N ARG A 454 13.51 -29.18 -1.84
CA ARG A 454 14.06 -29.74 -3.09
C ARG A 454 15.22 -28.93 -3.63
N TRP A 455 15.12 -27.60 -3.59
CA TRP A 455 16.17 -26.71 -4.06
C TRP A 455 17.49 -26.90 -3.29
N PHE A 456 17.42 -27.05 -1.96
CA PHE A 456 18.57 -27.40 -1.13
C PHE A 456 19.05 -28.84 -1.35
N HIS A 457 18.14 -29.83 -1.39
CA HIS A 457 18.50 -31.23 -1.59
C HIS A 457 19.19 -31.46 -2.95
N SER A 458 18.82 -30.70 -3.98
CA SER A 458 19.49 -30.76 -5.28
C SER A 458 20.95 -30.33 -5.17
N ALA A 459 21.23 -29.22 -4.47
CA ALA A 459 22.60 -28.75 -4.25
C ALA A 459 23.40 -29.72 -3.37
N ALA A 460 22.79 -30.25 -2.31
CA ALA A 460 23.42 -31.26 -1.45
C ALA A 460 23.82 -32.53 -2.22
N ARG A 461 22.93 -33.06 -3.07
CA ARG A 461 23.26 -34.23 -3.92
C ARG A 461 24.38 -33.94 -4.90
N ALA A 462 24.39 -32.75 -5.50
CA ALA A 462 25.47 -32.34 -6.40
C ALA A 462 26.83 -32.26 -5.69
N ALA A 463 26.83 -31.93 -4.39
CA ALA A 463 28.00 -31.92 -3.53
C ALA A 463 28.29 -33.27 -2.85
N GLY A 464 27.52 -34.34 -3.12
CA GLY A 464 27.70 -35.65 -2.48
C GLY A 464 27.28 -35.72 -1.00
N LEU A 465 26.50 -34.75 -0.51
CA LEU A 465 26.05 -34.67 0.88
C LEU A 465 24.73 -35.42 1.12
N ASP A 466 24.61 -36.00 2.31
CA ASP A 466 23.35 -36.59 2.77
C ASP A 466 22.28 -35.49 2.96
N THR A 467 21.21 -35.59 2.16
CA THR A 467 20.07 -34.68 2.22
C THR A 467 19.31 -34.72 3.54
N SER A 468 19.45 -35.78 4.35
CA SER A 468 18.83 -35.86 5.69
C SER A 468 19.37 -34.77 6.64
N ARG A 469 20.55 -34.21 6.34
CA ARG A 469 21.20 -33.14 7.11
C ARG A 469 20.62 -31.75 6.83
N ILE A 470 19.63 -31.63 5.95
CA ILE A 470 18.95 -30.37 5.65
C ILE A 470 17.47 -30.56 5.91
N ILE A 471 16.96 -29.84 6.91
CA ILE A 471 15.58 -29.95 7.36
C ILE A 471 14.91 -28.60 7.14
N VAL A 472 13.77 -28.59 6.46
CA VAL A 472 12.91 -27.42 6.39
C VAL A 472 11.86 -27.55 7.49
N ALA A 473 11.95 -26.72 8.53
CA ALA A 473 11.02 -26.69 9.64
C ALA A 473 9.96 -25.59 9.43
N GLY A 474 8.78 -25.80 10.02
CA GLY A 474 7.66 -24.87 9.91
C GLY A 474 6.91 -24.93 8.56
N PRO A 475 6.18 -23.86 8.20
CA PRO A 475 6.09 -22.58 8.89
C PRO A 475 5.44 -22.74 10.28
N PHE A 476 5.97 -22.01 11.26
CA PHE A 476 5.36 -21.92 12.58
C PHE A 476 4.26 -20.87 12.57
N VAL A 477 3.25 -21.04 13.42
CA VAL A 477 2.12 -20.10 13.53
C VAL A 477 2.46 -18.98 14.51
N ALA A 478 3.16 -19.32 15.59
CA ALA A 478 3.52 -18.37 16.64
C ALA A 478 5.03 -18.06 16.68
N ARG A 479 5.38 -16.82 17.04
CA ARG A 479 6.78 -16.40 17.27
C ARG A 479 7.43 -17.18 18.41
N SER A 480 6.65 -17.56 19.43
CA SER A 480 7.14 -18.35 20.56
C SER A 480 7.72 -19.70 20.12
N ALA A 481 7.23 -20.31 19.03
CA ALA A 481 7.81 -21.52 18.43
C ALA A 481 9.22 -21.28 17.90
N VAL A 482 9.43 -20.16 17.17
CA VAL A 482 10.76 -19.76 16.68
C VAL A 482 11.72 -19.53 17.85
N THR A 483 11.27 -18.83 18.89
CA THR A 483 12.09 -18.54 20.09
C THR A 483 12.43 -19.84 20.83
N TYR A 484 11.46 -20.75 20.99
CA TYR A 484 11.63 -22.02 21.67
C TYR A 484 12.65 -22.92 20.96
N LEU A 485 12.58 -23.01 19.63
CA LEU A 485 13.55 -23.72 18.79
C LEU A 485 14.93 -23.05 18.89
N ALA A 486 15.00 -21.74 18.70
CA ALA A 486 16.27 -20.99 18.71
C ALA A 486 17.04 -21.15 20.02
N ALA A 487 16.36 -21.34 21.16
CA ALA A 487 17.01 -21.60 22.46
C ALA A 487 17.71 -22.97 22.56
N ARG A 488 17.37 -23.91 21.68
CA ARG A 488 17.79 -25.33 21.75
C ARG A 488 18.69 -25.76 20.60
N VAL A 489 18.99 -24.87 19.65
CA VAL A 489 19.96 -25.10 18.56
C VAL A 489 21.33 -24.53 18.94
N ASP A 490 22.40 -25.04 18.35
CA ASP A 490 23.77 -24.67 18.73
C ASP A 490 24.19 -23.32 18.16
N ILE A 491 23.89 -23.09 16.87
CA ILE A 491 24.35 -21.93 16.10
C ILE A 491 23.18 -21.41 15.26
N VAL A 492 23.09 -20.09 15.08
CA VAL A 492 22.24 -19.46 14.08
C VAL A 492 23.09 -18.90 12.94
N LEU A 493 22.71 -19.23 11.71
CA LEU A 493 23.33 -18.72 10.50
C LEU A 493 22.47 -17.59 9.93
N ASP A 494 23.02 -16.37 9.88
CA ASP A 494 22.35 -15.27 9.21
C ASP A 494 22.44 -15.39 7.68
N SER A 495 21.51 -14.77 6.96
CA SER A 495 21.62 -14.60 5.50
C SER A 495 22.48 -13.40 5.13
N PHE A 496 23.11 -13.42 3.95
CA PHE A 496 23.87 -12.28 3.41
C PHE A 496 23.30 -11.80 2.06
N LEU A 497 23.76 -10.63 1.58
CA LEU A 497 23.07 -9.73 0.61
C LEU A 497 21.78 -9.10 1.13
N TYR A 498 21.09 -9.82 2.01
CA TYR A 498 20.06 -9.29 2.89
C TYR A 498 20.19 -9.94 4.28
N GLY A 499 20.75 -9.19 5.22
CA GLY A 499 20.94 -9.57 6.61
C GLY A 499 19.62 -9.80 7.35
N GLY A 500 19.68 -10.61 8.39
CA GLY A 500 18.65 -10.72 9.41
C GLY A 500 18.62 -9.48 10.28
N CYS A 501 17.44 -9.13 10.77
CA CYS A 501 17.28 -8.10 11.78
C CYS A 501 16.36 -8.65 12.87
N ALA A 502 15.05 -8.49 12.68
CA ALA A 502 14.02 -9.10 13.51
C ALA A 502 14.21 -10.60 13.78
N SER A 503 14.61 -11.36 12.75
CA SER A 503 14.79 -12.82 12.81
C SER A 503 15.99 -13.28 13.66
N LEU A 504 16.84 -12.34 14.10
CA LEU A 504 18.01 -12.62 14.93
C LEU A 504 17.81 -12.17 16.38
N ILE A 505 16.84 -11.29 16.66
CA ILE A 505 16.58 -10.78 18.00
C ILE A 505 16.19 -11.91 18.95
N ASP A 506 15.31 -12.82 18.53
CA ASP A 506 14.89 -13.96 19.36
C ASP A 506 16.03 -14.97 19.62
N PRO A 507 16.80 -15.40 18.61
CA PRO A 507 18.04 -16.16 18.85
C PRO A 507 19.00 -15.50 19.83
N LEU A 508 19.27 -14.20 19.68
CA LEU A 508 20.18 -13.46 20.56
C LEU A 508 19.62 -13.37 21.99
N ARG A 509 18.31 -13.12 22.16
CA ARG A 509 17.62 -13.17 23.46
C ARG A 509 17.70 -14.55 24.11
N ALA A 510 17.62 -15.61 23.32
CA ALA A 510 17.81 -16.98 23.79
C ALA A 510 19.27 -17.31 24.16
N GLY A 511 20.20 -16.43 23.81
CA GLY A 511 21.64 -16.58 24.05
C GLY A 511 22.35 -17.40 22.99
N THR A 512 21.74 -17.68 21.85
CA THR A 512 22.31 -18.55 20.82
C THR A 512 23.27 -17.74 19.93
N PRO A 513 24.50 -18.24 19.68
CA PRO A 513 25.45 -17.54 18.82
C PRO A 513 24.94 -17.44 17.39
N VAL A 514 25.06 -16.24 16.82
CA VAL A 514 24.69 -15.92 15.45
C VAL A 514 25.97 -15.63 14.67
N ILE A 515 26.15 -16.22 13.51
CA ILE A 515 27.20 -15.85 12.55
C ILE A 515 26.57 -14.99 11.46
N ALA A 516 27.11 -13.79 11.25
CA ALA A 516 26.67 -12.86 10.22
C ALA A 516 27.82 -12.43 9.31
N LEU A 517 27.50 -11.96 8.10
CA LEU A 517 28.47 -11.40 7.16
C LEU A 517 28.34 -9.87 7.13
N ALA A 518 29.45 -9.16 7.23
CA ALA A 518 29.50 -7.72 7.08
C ALA A 518 29.21 -7.34 5.62
N GLY A 519 28.00 -6.86 5.36
CA GLY A 519 27.62 -6.32 4.06
C GLY A 519 27.90 -4.82 3.93
N GLN A 520 27.66 -4.31 2.72
CA GLN A 520 27.68 -2.90 2.41
C GLN A 520 26.25 -2.35 2.36
N GLY A 521 25.98 -1.34 3.19
CA GLY A 521 24.67 -0.67 3.30
C GLY A 521 23.66 -1.41 4.16
N GLN A 522 22.62 -0.68 4.55
CA GLN A 522 21.68 -1.11 5.59
C GLN A 522 21.17 -2.54 5.38
N LYS A 523 20.65 -2.86 4.19
CA LYS A 523 20.06 -4.17 3.89
C LYS A 523 21.02 -5.34 4.12
N ALA A 524 22.27 -5.19 3.68
CA ALA A 524 23.25 -6.27 3.69
C ALA A 524 23.99 -6.37 5.03
N HIS A 525 23.95 -5.32 5.87
CA HIS A 525 24.71 -5.25 7.11
C HIS A 525 23.87 -5.45 8.39
N GLN A 526 22.54 -5.56 8.30
CA GLN A 526 21.65 -5.60 9.49
C GLN A 526 22.09 -6.58 10.59
N GLY A 527 22.41 -7.84 10.23
CA GLY A 527 22.78 -8.85 11.21
C GLY A 527 24.12 -8.58 11.86
N ALA A 528 25.10 -8.16 11.06
CA ALA A 528 26.41 -7.71 11.56
C ALA A 528 26.25 -6.50 12.49
N ALA A 529 25.42 -5.53 12.14
CA ALA A 529 25.16 -4.34 12.95
C ALA A 529 24.60 -4.68 14.34
N LEU A 530 23.69 -5.66 14.43
CA LEU A 530 23.18 -6.16 15.72
C LEU A 530 24.29 -6.80 16.57
N LEU A 531 25.19 -7.56 15.95
CA LEU A 531 26.34 -8.18 16.63
C LEU A 531 27.33 -7.11 17.11
N CYS A 532 27.66 -6.13 16.27
CA CYS A 532 28.53 -5.01 16.65
C CYS A 532 27.91 -4.18 17.80
N ALA A 533 26.59 -3.96 17.80
CA ALA A 533 25.90 -3.29 18.89
C ALA A 533 26.00 -4.05 20.23
N LEU A 534 26.23 -5.37 20.19
CA LEU A 534 26.53 -6.23 21.34
C LEU A 534 28.05 -6.44 21.56
N ARG A 535 28.91 -5.79 20.79
CA ARG A 535 30.38 -5.95 20.78
C ARG A 535 30.83 -7.39 20.47
N LEU A 536 30.09 -8.07 19.59
CA LEU A 536 30.31 -9.46 19.19
C LEU A 536 30.99 -9.54 17.81
N ASP A 537 31.95 -8.66 17.56
CA ASP A 537 32.65 -8.47 16.29
C ASP A 537 33.31 -9.77 15.79
N ASP A 538 33.77 -10.63 16.71
CA ASP A 538 34.34 -11.96 16.38
C ASP A 538 33.35 -12.94 15.74
N LEU A 539 32.04 -12.65 15.80
CA LEU A 539 30.98 -13.43 15.14
C LEU A 539 30.57 -12.82 13.78
N VAL A 540 31.22 -11.73 13.38
CA VAL A 540 31.01 -11.06 12.08
C VAL A 540 32.13 -11.47 11.12
N ALA A 541 31.74 -12.06 9.99
CA ALA A 541 32.66 -12.42 8.91
C ALA A 541 32.81 -11.27 7.91
N ALA A 542 34.03 -11.06 7.41
CA ALA A 542 34.31 -10.01 6.42
C ALA A 542 33.90 -10.40 4.99
N ASP A 543 33.86 -11.70 4.69
CA ASP A 543 33.53 -12.25 3.37
C ASP A 543 32.94 -13.68 3.50
N VAL A 544 32.55 -14.27 2.37
CA VAL A 544 31.93 -15.59 2.32
C VAL A 544 32.88 -16.70 2.80
N PRO A 545 34.16 -16.77 2.38
CA PRO A 545 35.12 -17.72 2.95
C PRO A 545 35.25 -17.63 4.48
N ALA A 546 35.37 -16.42 5.04
CA ALA A 546 35.42 -16.21 6.49
C ALA A 546 34.12 -16.64 7.17
N TYR A 547 32.96 -16.39 6.55
CA TYR A 547 31.66 -16.82 7.05
C TYR A 547 31.58 -18.35 7.18
N VAL A 548 32.04 -19.07 6.15
CA VAL A 548 32.13 -20.55 6.19
C VAL A 548 33.11 -20.99 7.28
N ALA A 549 34.31 -20.43 7.31
CA ALA A 549 35.34 -20.80 8.28
C ALA A 549 34.90 -20.57 9.74
N HIS A 550 34.27 -19.43 10.02
CA HIS A 550 33.72 -19.12 11.35
C HIS A 550 32.64 -20.12 11.77
N SER A 551 31.73 -20.44 10.84
CA SER A 551 30.64 -21.39 11.10
C SER A 551 31.17 -22.80 11.38
N VAL A 552 32.14 -23.27 10.58
CA VAL A 552 32.78 -24.59 10.75
C VAL A 552 33.55 -24.65 12.07
N ARG A 553 34.34 -23.62 12.38
CA ARG A 553 35.10 -23.54 13.64
C ARG A 553 34.18 -23.63 14.85
N LEU A 554 33.10 -22.85 14.87
CA LEU A 554 32.16 -22.83 15.98
C LEU A 554 31.41 -24.18 16.10
N ALA A 555 31.10 -24.82 14.97
CA ALA A 555 30.48 -26.14 14.96
C ALA A 555 31.40 -27.24 15.51
N GLY A 556 32.71 -27.12 15.27
CA GLY A 556 33.71 -28.07 15.75
C GLY A 556 34.09 -27.90 17.23
N ASP A 557 33.72 -26.80 17.88
CA ASP A 557 34.10 -26.50 19.27
C ASP A 557 32.88 -26.21 20.18
N PRO A 558 32.33 -27.25 20.84
CA PRO A 558 31.24 -27.10 21.81
C PRO A 558 31.61 -26.21 23.01
N ALA A 559 32.88 -26.10 23.39
CA ALA A 559 33.31 -25.24 24.49
C ALA A 559 33.23 -23.77 24.07
N GLU A 560 33.63 -23.46 22.84
CA GLU A 560 33.46 -22.13 22.28
C GLU A 560 31.97 -21.74 22.13
N CYS A 561 31.11 -22.66 21.65
CA CYS A 561 29.66 -22.45 21.63
C CYS A 561 29.12 -22.06 23.02
N ARG A 562 29.51 -22.79 24.08
CA ARG A 562 29.12 -22.47 25.46
C ARG A 562 29.64 -21.10 25.92
N ARG A 563 30.89 -20.75 25.56
CA ARG A 563 31.48 -19.45 25.85
C ARG A 563 30.65 -18.33 25.23
N TRP A 564 30.35 -18.41 23.93
CA TRP A 564 29.54 -17.39 23.25
C TRP A 564 28.13 -17.29 23.82
N ARG A 565 27.51 -18.42 24.17
CA ARG A 565 26.20 -18.41 24.86
C ARG A 565 26.23 -17.61 26.15
N ALA A 566 27.28 -17.78 26.97
CA ALA A 566 27.43 -17.02 28.21
C ALA A 566 27.64 -15.51 27.93
N VAL A 567 28.49 -15.17 26.96
CA VAL A 567 28.76 -13.77 26.57
C VAL A 567 27.48 -13.08 26.07
N ILE A 568 26.71 -13.73 25.20
CA ILE A 568 25.48 -13.15 24.63
C ILE A 568 24.44 -12.92 25.73
N ARG A 569 24.20 -13.90 26.61
CA ARG A 569 23.28 -13.75 27.75
C ARG A 569 23.66 -12.58 28.66
N ALA A 570 24.96 -12.34 28.87
CA ALA A 570 25.43 -11.25 29.70
C ALA A 570 25.23 -9.86 29.06
N ARG A 571 25.18 -9.77 27.72
CA ARG A 571 25.13 -8.49 27.00
C ARG A 571 23.74 -8.13 26.47
N ILE A 572 22.90 -9.12 26.17
CA ILE A 572 21.61 -8.90 25.52
C ILE A 572 20.64 -8.05 26.35
N ALA A 573 20.74 -8.09 27.68
CA ALA A 573 19.91 -7.27 28.56
C ALA A 573 20.15 -5.75 28.42
N ALA A 574 21.33 -5.36 27.92
CA ALA A 574 21.71 -3.97 27.67
C ALA A 574 21.76 -3.64 26.16
N ALA A 575 21.12 -4.47 25.32
CA ALA A 575 21.14 -4.27 23.88
C ALA A 575 20.39 -2.99 23.49
N PRO A 576 20.99 -2.07 22.70
CA PRO A 576 20.31 -0.83 22.30
C PRO A 576 19.01 -1.06 21.53
N PHE A 577 18.93 -2.14 20.75
CA PHE A 577 17.74 -2.53 19.99
C PHE A 577 16.65 -3.21 20.84
N LEU A 578 16.85 -3.30 22.17
CA LEU A 578 15.88 -3.75 23.17
C LEU A 578 15.64 -2.68 24.25
N ASP A 579 16.11 -1.45 24.04
CA ASP A 579 15.90 -0.31 24.94
C ASP A 579 14.96 0.71 24.26
N PRO A 580 13.63 0.58 24.43
CA PRO A 580 12.67 1.40 23.72
C PRO A 580 12.70 2.88 24.15
N ALA A 581 13.15 3.18 25.37
CA ALA A 581 13.25 4.54 25.88
C ALA A 581 14.44 5.26 25.24
N ASP A 582 15.61 4.62 25.21
CA ASP A 582 16.79 5.19 24.58
C ASP A 582 16.63 5.30 23.06
N PHE A 583 16.04 4.30 22.41
CA PHE A 583 15.71 4.37 20.98
C PHE A 583 14.80 5.57 20.67
N ALA A 584 13.71 5.76 21.41
CA ALA A 584 12.79 6.88 21.21
C ALA A 584 13.49 8.24 21.37
N ARG A 585 14.40 8.36 22.34
CA ARG A 585 15.23 9.56 22.53
C ARG A 585 16.11 9.85 21.32
N ARG A 586 16.77 8.83 20.74
CA ARG A 586 17.64 9.01 19.56
C ARG A 586 16.84 9.35 18.30
N VAL A 587 15.72 8.66 18.08
CA VAL A 587 14.81 8.94 16.95
C VAL A 587 14.20 10.34 17.06
N ALA A 588 13.83 10.78 18.28
CA ALA A 588 13.33 12.13 18.51
C ALA A 588 14.33 13.20 18.00
N GLY A 589 15.62 13.02 18.25
CA GLY A 589 16.66 13.92 17.75
C GLY A 589 16.69 14.03 16.23
N ALA A 590 16.54 12.91 15.51
CA ALA A 590 16.46 12.89 14.06
C ALA A 590 15.18 13.58 13.53
N TYR A 591 14.04 13.34 14.18
CA TYR A 591 12.77 13.99 13.81
C TYR A 591 12.75 15.48 14.11
N GLU A 592 13.40 15.92 15.18
CA GLU A 592 13.58 17.34 15.50
C GLU A 592 14.52 18.03 14.53
N ALA A 593 15.55 17.34 14.03
CA ALA A 593 16.38 17.85 12.95
C ALA A 593 15.55 18.10 11.69
N LEU A 594 14.78 17.10 11.24
CA LEU A 594 13.87 17.26 10.10
C LEU A 594 12.84 18.38 10.31
N TYR A 595 12.33 18.53 11.54
CA TYR A 595 11.41 19.61 11.86
C TYR A 595 12.06 20.99 11.77
N ARG A 596 13.33 21.12 12.19
CA ARG A 596 14.11 22.36 12.00
C ARG A 596 14.34 22.64 10.52
N ASP A 597 14.61 21.62 9.71
CA ASP A 597 14.76 21.80 8.26
C ASP A 597 13.46 22.30 7.62
N ILE A 598 12.30 21.75 8.01
CA ILE A 598 10.98 22.26 7.59
C ILE A 598 10.82 23.75 7.91
N LEU A 599 11.24 24.17 9.12
CA LEU A 599 11.15 25.57 9.54
C LEU A 599 12.11 26.48 8.78
N GLN A 600 13.36 26.05 8.61
CA GLN A 600 14.38 26.78 7.86
C GLN A 600 13.98 26.93 6.40
N ASP A 601 13.53 25.86 5.75
CA ASP A 601 13.02 25.89 4.38
C ASP A 601 11.81 26.82 4.27
N GLY A 602 10.90 26.80 5.24
CA GLY A 602 9.74 27.70 5.28
C GLY A 602 10.11 29.18 5.45
N GLN A 603 11.18 29.49 6.19
CA GLN A 603 11.71 30.84 6.38
C GLN A 603 12.54 31.33 5.18
N ASN A 604 13.31 30.42 4.57
CA ASN A 604 14.20 30.68 3.43
C ASN A 604 13.46 30.70 2.10
N ALA A 605 12.27 30.11 2.03
CA ALA A 605 11.34 30.34 0.94
C ALA A 605 11.09 31.86 0.87
N ARG A 606 11.86 32.54 0.01
CA ARG A 606 11.85 34.00 -0.22
C ARG A 606 10.43 34.48 -0.05
N ASP A 607 10.20 35.51 0.75
CA ASP A 607 8.90 36.18 0.80
C ASP A 607 8.60 36.64 -0.63
N PRO A 608 7.79 35.88 -1.40
CA PRO A 608 7.38 36.35 -2.70
C PRO A 608 6.44 37.48 -2.33
N GLY A 609 6.65 38.69 -2.83
CA GLY A 609 5.57 39.65 -2.82
C GLY A 609 4.31 38.91 -3.28
N MET A 610 3.39 38.66 -2.35
CA MET A 610 2.19 37.84 -2.56
C MET A 610 2.46 36.38 -3.03
N VAL A 611 2.72 35.44 -2.10
CA VAL A 611 2.24 34.05 -2.33
C VAL A 611 0.73 34.14 -2.35
N ARG A 612 0.15 34.01 -3.54
CA ARG A 612 -1.30 33.80 -3.69
C ARG A 612 -1.71 32.60 -2.83
N ILE A 613 -2.64 32.85 -1.92
CA ILE A 613 -3.29 31.86 -1.02
C ILE A 613 -3.84 30.66 -1.83
N ASP A 614 -4.11 30.88 -3.11
CA ASP A 614 -4.55 29.94 -4.14
C ASP A 614 -3.69 28.65 -4.17
N ALA A 615 -2.36 28.75 -3.97
CA ALA A 615 -1.44 27.59 -4.02
C ALA A 615 -1.54 26.66 -2.78
N ILE A 616 -2.00 27.18 -1.63
CA ILE A 616 -2.25 26.38 -0.42
C ILE A 616 -3.58 25.63 -0.55
N TRP A 617 -4.51 26.16 -1.33
CA TRP A 617 -5.86 25.65 -1.49
C TRP A 617 -5.91 24.41 -2.40
N ASP A 618 -5.16 24.43 -3.50
CA ASP A 618 -5.06 23.30 -4.45
C ASP A 618 -4.33 22.07 -3.85
N ALA A 619 -3.46 22.30 -2.86
CA ALA A 619 -2.67 21.25 -2.20
C ALA A 619 -3.42 20.51 -1.09
N CYS A 620 -4.36 21.19 -0.44
CA CYS A 620 -5.15 20.60 0.66
C CYS A 620 -6.38 19.82 0.15
N PHE A 621 -6.84 20.06 -1.08
CA PHE A 621 -8.10 19.52 -1.59
C PHE A 621 -7.99 19.12 -3.07
N PRO A 622 -7.63 17.86 -3.39
CA PRO A 622 -7.35 17.48 -4.76
C PRO A 622 -8.64 17.29 -5.58
N ALA A 623 -8.85 18.15 -6.59
CA ALA A 623 -9.86 18.12 -7.67
C ALA A 623 -11.34 17.96 -7.26
N GLY A 624 -12.07 19.07 -7.36
CA GLY A 624 -13.50 19.21 -7.02
C GLY A 624 -13.81 20.36 -6.04
N TRP A 625 -12.84 21.23 -5.76
CA TRP A 625 -12.87 22.12 -4.60
C TRP A 625 -12.28 23.48 -4.98
N TYR A 626 -13.04 24.56 -4.81
CA TYR A 626 -12.52 25.92 -4.92
C TYR A 626 -13.01 26.83 -3.78
N PRO A 627 -12.21 27.85 -3.41
CA PRO A 627 -12.46 28.81 -2.35
C PRO A 627 -13.46 29.89 -2.76
N LEU A 628 -14.05 30.55 -1.76
CA LEU A 628 -14.61 31.89 -1.89
C LEU A 628 -13.41 32.87 -2.00
N GLU A 629 -13.02 33.30 -3.21
CA GLU A 629 -12.06 34.41 -3.39
C GLU A 629 -12.82 35.76 -3.52
N GLY A 630 -12.39 36.86 -2.92
CA GLY A 630 -11.07 37.12 -2.38
C GLY A 630 -10.91 38.32 -1.44
N ARG A 631 -9.63 38.58 -1.17
CA ARG A 631 -8.98 39.42 -0.14
C ARG A 631 -8.73 38.73 1.20
N ALA A 632 -7.55 39.04 1.71
CA ALA A 632 -6.82 38.43 2.82
C ALA A 632 -7.66 38.15 4.08
N ASP A 633 -7.24 37.10 4.80
CA ASP A 633 -7.50 36.79 6.22
C ASP A 633 -8.58 35.76 6.60
N ASN A 634 -9.32 35.15 5.66
CA ASN A 634 -10.64 34.62 6.01
C ASN A 634 -10.85 33.12 5.77
N GLY A 635 -10.38 32.26 6.69
CA GLY A 635 -10.94 30.90 6.87
C GLY A 635 -10.03 29.88 7.56
N PHE A 636 -10.21 29.67 8.87
CA PHE A 636 -9.55 28.59 9.62
C PHE A 636 -10.58 27.79 10.42
N TRP A 637 -10.38 26.47 10.52
CA TRP A 637 -11.02 25.68 11.56
C TRP A 637 -10.40 26.05 12.91
N ARG A 638 -11.21 26.56 13.84
CA ARG A 638 -10.79 26.77 15.23
C ARG A 638 -11.63 25.89 16.13
N TRP A 639 -10.96 24.98 16.85
CA TRP A 639 -11.57 24.14 17.86
C TRP A 639 -11.43 24.82 19.22
N SER A 640 -12.54 25.01 19.94
CA SER A 640 -12.56 25.66 21.26
C SER A 640 -12.73 24.70 22.43
N GLY A 641 -12.97 23.41 22.18
CA GLY A 641 -13.38 22.44 23.22
C GLY A 641 -14.86 22.08 23.15
N GLU A 642 -15.73 23.08 22.91
CA GLU A 642 -17.20 22.94 22.99
C GLU A 642 -17.90 23.00 21.61
N ALA A 643 -17.22 23.51 20.57
CA ALA A 643 -17.71 23.53 19.18
C ALA A 643 -16.53 23.54 18.19
N ALA A 644 -16.72 22.99 16.97
CA ALA A 644 -15.95 23.53 15.84
C ALA A 644 -16.55 24.85 15.44
N THR A 645 -15.69 25.78 15.09
CA THR A 645 -16.09 27.03 14.47
C THR A 645 -15.43 27.07 13.11
N LEU A 646 -16.25 26.98 12.06
CA LEU A 646 -15.86 27.28 10.70
C LEU A 646 -16.29 28.71 10.42
N ARG A 647 -15.33 29.65 10.34
CA ARG A 647 -15.58 31.07 10.07
C ARG A 647 -15.41 31.39 8.59
N PHE A 648 -16.48 31.92 8.02
CA PHE A 648 -16.45 32.60 6.73
C PHE A 648 -16.70 34.08 6.96
N PHE A 649 -16.03 34.92 6.19
CA PHE A 649 -16.35 36.33 6.08
C PHE A 649 -16.84 36.54 4.66
N ALA A 650 -18.15 36.77 4.52
CA ALA A 650 -18.78 37.06 3.24
C ALA A 650 -19.85 38.13 3.48
N ALA A 651 -19.87 39.16 2.64
CA ALA A 651 -20.89 40.19 2.64
C ALA A 651 -21.86 39.94 1.46
N PRO A 652 -22.99 39.24 1.67
CA PRO A 652 -24.03 39.18 0.66
C PRO A 652 -24.66 40.57 0.54
N ALA A 653 -24.85 41.07 -0.69
CA ALA A 653 -25.48 42.37 -0.95
C ALA A 653 -27.02 42.36 -0.71
N GLY A 654 -27.55 41.32 -0.06
CA GLY A 654 -28.97 41.07 0.16
C GLY A 654 -29.22 39.71 0.81
N PRO A 655 -30.49 39.26 0.91
CA PRO A 655 -30.79 37.95 1.47
C PRO A 655 -30.11 36.86 0.65
N ALA A 656 -29.53 35.87 1.32
CA ALA A 656 -28.74 34.82 0.70
C ALA A 656 -29.07 33.44 1.28
N VAL A 657 -28.70 32.40 0.55
CA VAL A 657 -28.87 31.00 0.93
C VAL A 657 -27.49 30.35 0.95
N LEU A 658 -27.10 29.82 2.10
CA LEU A 658 -25.89 29.00 2.24
C LEU A 658 -26.30 27.53 2.31
N ASP A 659 -25.93 26.76 1.29
CA ASP A 659 -26.04 25.31 1.30
C ASP A 659 -24.73 24.70 1.80
N ILE A 660 -24.78 23.72 2.72
CA ILE A 660 -23.63 22.97 3.24
C ILE A 660 -23.97 21.49 3.18
N ALA A 661 -23.34 20.75 2.29
CA ALA A 661 -23.52 19.30 2.24
C ALA A 661 -22.63 18.60 3.26
N ILE A 662 -23.19 17.58 3.89
CA ILE A 662 -22.57 16.80 4.95
C ILE A 662 -22.24 15.43 4.38
N ARG A 663 -20.96 15.09 4.30
CA ARG A 663 -20.45 13.78 3.84
C ARG A 663 -20.58 12.70 4.91
N HIS A 664 -20.42 13.09 6.16
CA HIS A 664 -20.48 12.19 7.30
C HIS A 664 -21.17 12.90 8.44
N VAL A 665 -22.08 12.19 9.08
CA VAL A 665 -22.65 12.52 10.38
C VAL A 665 -22.72 11.21 11.16
N ALA A 666 -22.33 11.22 12.44
CA ALA A 666 -22.29 9.97 13.20
C ALA A 666 -23.69 9.48 13.61
N ALA A 667 -24.65 10.39 13.77
CA ALA A 667 -26.06 10.07 14.02
C ALA A 667 -26.97 11.12 13.36
N ALA A 668 -28.10 10.70 12.79
CA ALA A 668 -28.99 11.60 12.04
C ALA A 668 -29.50 12.77 12.89
N GLU A 669 -29.63 12.57 14.20
CA GLU A 669 -30.07 13.56 15.19
C GLU A 669 -29.08 14.73 15.33
N GLN A 670 -27.80 14.52 15.00
CA GLN A 670 -26.80 15.60 15.05
C GLN A 670 -27.08 16.67 14.00
N LEU A 671 -27.65 16.31 12.83
CA LEU A 671 -28.00 17.26 11.78
C LEU A 671 -29.00 18.31 12.30
N ALA A 672 -29.94 17.89 13.15
CA ALA A 672 -30.98 18.75 13.72
C ALA A 672 -30.44 19.77 14.75
N GLY A 673 -29.27 19.53 15.31
CA GLY A 673 -28.64 20.46 16.25
C GLY A 673 -27.54 21.34 15.63
N ILE A 674 -27.24 21.18 14.34
CA ILE A 674 -26.32 22.08 13.65
C ILE A 674 -26.93 23.49 13.60
N ARG A 675 -26.14 24.50 13.95
CA ARG A 675 -26.53 25.92 13.93
C ARG A 675 -25.51 26.71 13.13
N LEU A 676 -25.96 27.74 12.43
CA LEU A 676 -25.09 28.74 11.81
C LEU A 676 -25.32 30.07 12.53
N ASN A 677 -24.34 30.56 13.27
CA ASN A 677 -24.40 31.90 13.84
C ASN A 677 -23.99 32.93 12.79
N VAL A 678 -24.80 33.97 12.62
CA VAL A 678 -24.67 35.03 11.63
C VAL A 678 -24.75 36.37 12.38
N GLY A 679 -23.62 37.05 12.59
CA GLY A 679 -23.62 38.34 13.30
C GLY A 679 -24.19 38.30 14.73
N GLY A 680 -24.11 37.15 15.42
CA GLY A 680 -24.70 36.94 16.75
C GLY A 680 -26.10 36.32 16.74
N VAL A 681 -26.72 36.13 15.57
CA VAL A 681 -28.02 35.48 15.42
C VAL A 681 -27.83 34.02 14.99
N SER A 682 -28.35 33.07 15.77
CA SER A 682 -28.30 31.64 15.44
C SER A 682 -29.39 31.24 14.44
N VAL A 683 -29.00 30.71 13.29
CA VAL A 683 -29.87 30.22 12.22
C VAL A 683 -29.84 28.69 12.18
N THR A 684 -31.01 28.07 12.10
CA THR A 684 -31.15 26.62 11.88
C THR A 684 -31.22 26.30 10.39
N PRO A 685 -30.58 25.21 9.91
CA PRO A 685 -30.70 24.81 8.52
C PRO A 685 -32.01 24.07 8.24
N ASP A 686 -32.53 24.21 7.02
CA ASP A 686 -33.39 23.20 6.42
C ASP A 686 -32.52 21.99 6.05
N ILE A 687 -32.90 20.79 6.48
CA ILE A 687 -32.20 19.56 6.13
C ILE A 687 -32.83 19.00 4.86
N LEU A 688 -32.07 18.95 3.78
CA LEU A 688 -32.47 18.50 2.46
C LEU A 688 -31.79 17.16 2.11
N PRO A 689 -32.38 16.39 1.18
CA PRO A 689 -31.73 15.19 0.65
C PRO A 689 -30.36 15.53 0.05
N PRO A 690 -29.36 14.65 0.23
CA PRO A 690 -28.06 14.81 -0.40
C PRO A 690 -28.17 14.79 -1.94
N LEU A 691 -27.31 15.54 -2.64
CA LEU A 691 -27.28 15.51 -4.12
C LEU A 691 -26.36 14.41 -4.64
N LEU A 692 -25.37 14.01 -3.84
CA LEU A 692 -24.43 12.94 -4.18
C LEU A 692 -24.62 11.74 -3.24
N ALA A 693 -24.42 10.53 -3.76
CA ALA A 693 -24.54 9.29 -2.97
C ALA A 693 -23.50 9.19 -1.84
N SER A 694 -22.40 9.93 -1.92
CA SER A 694 -21.38 10.03 -0.87
C SER A 694 -21.77 10.99 0.26
N GLU A 695 -22.90 11.70 0.14
CA GLU A 695 -23.38 12.67 1.12
C GLU A 695 -24.50 12.08 1.98
N ARG A 696 -24.56 12.50 3.25
CA ARG A 696 -25.59 12.13 4.21
C ARG A 696 -26.74 13.14 4.26
N ALA A 697 -26.46 14.42 4.05
CA ALA A 697 -27.47 15.47 4.06
C ALA A 697 -26.98 16.74 3.35
N LEU A 698 -27.90 17.60 2.94
CA LEU A 698 -27.63 18.97 2.51
C LEU A 698 -28.30 19.95 3.49
N LEU A 699 -27.53 20.79 4.15
CA LEU A 699 -28.03 21.78 5.10
C LEU A 699 -28.20 23.13 4.39
N ARG A 700 -29.40 23.69 4.38
CA ARG A 700 -29.69 24.97 3.73
C ARG A 700 -30.00 26.03 4.79
N PHE A 701 -29.14 27.03 4.90
CA PHE A 701 -29.32 28.17 5.77
C PHE A 701 -29.81 29.38 4.97
N ARG A 702 -30.87 30.05 5.43
CA ARG A 702 -31.30 31.34 4.88
C ARG A 702 -30.67 32.45 5.73
N LEU A 703 -29.85 33.29 5.11
CA LEU A 703 -29.15 34.38 5.76
C LEU A 703 -30.00 35.66 5.73
N PRO A 704 -30.07 36.43 6.82
CA PRO A 704 -30.78 37.71 6.87
C PRO A 704 -30.13 38.76 5.94
N ALA A 705 -30.94 39.72 5.49
CA ALA A 705 -30.53 40.80 4.60
C ALA A 705 -29.92 41.97 5.39
N GLU A 706 -28.65 41.87 5.78
CA GLU A 706 -27.93 43.01 6.34
C GLU A 706 -26.52 43.12 5.78
N GLY A 707 -26.11 44.35 5.47
CA GLY A 707 -24.84 44.66 4.81
C GLY A 707 -23.67 44.69 5.78
N GLY A 708 -22.59 43.97 5.44
CA GLY A 708 -21.32 43.94 6.18
C GLY A 708 -20.69 42.55 6.17
N ASP A 709 -19.43 42.46 6.62
CA ASP A 709 -18.74 41.17 6.80
C ASP A 709 -19.42 40.35 7.89
N LEU A 710 -20.12 39.27 7.50
CA LEU A 710 -20.81 38.39 8.43
C LEU A 710 -19.89 37.24 8.83
N ALA A 711 -19.49 37.20 10.10
CA ALA A 711 -18.83 36.04 10.68
C ALA A 711 -19.85 34.90 10.81
N LEU A 712 -19.77 33.93 9.91
CA LEU A 712 -20.59 32.73 9.94
C LEU A 712 -19.92 31.70 10.85
N THR A 713 -20.58 31.19 11.89
CA THR A 713 -20.01 30.14 12.76
C THR A 713 -20.93 28.91 12.76
N LEU A 714 -20.48 27.83 12.12
CA LEU A 714 -21.18 26.55 12.13
C LEU A 714 -20.91 25.84 13.47
N SER A 715 -21.88 25.82 14.38
CA SER A 715 -21.82 25.07 15.63
C SER A 715 -22.47 23.69 15.45
N VAL A 716 -21.78 22.64 15.90
CA VAL A 716 -22.24 21.25 15.84
C VAL A 716 -22.45 20.76 17.28
N PRO A 717 -23.57 20.09 17.62
CA PRO A 717 -23.83 19.61 18.97
C PRO A 717 -22.78 18.58 19.41
N GLU A 718 -22.37 18.66 20.67
CA GLU A 718 -21.39 17.76 21.24
C GLU A 718 -21.93 16.32 21.31
N ARG A 719 -21.27 15.40 20.61
CA ARG A 719 -21.30 13.98 20.96
C ARG A 719 -20.00 13.35 20.50
N ARG A 720 -19.06 13.13 21.43
CA ARG A 720 -17.89 12.30 21.18
C ARG A 720 -18.38 10.91 20.80
N VAL A 721 -18.03 10.46 19.61
CA VAL A 721 -18.24 9.09 19.18
C VAL A 721 -16.92 8.36 19.40
N ALA A 722 -16.95 7.31 20.21
CA ALA A 722 -15.77 6.47 20.40
C ALA A 722 -15.30 5.96 19.02
N GLY A 723 -14.07 6.32 18.62
CA GLY A 723 -13.47 5.91 17.35
C GLY A 723 -13.52 6.92 16.19
N ASP A 724 -14.14 8.10 16.33
CA ASP A 724 -14.09 9.17 15.30
C ASP A 724 -13.12 10.30 15.72
N PRO A 725 -11.94 10.42 15.09
CA PRO A 725 -10.91 11.36 15.50
C PRO A 725 -11.17 12.82 15.08
N ARG A 726 -12.28 13.14 14.40
CA ARG A 726 -12.66 14.53 14.05
C ARG A 726 -13.24 15.31 15.24
N GLY A 727 -13.42 14.66 16.40
CA GLY A 727 -13.94 15.28 17.62
C GLY A 727 -15.44 15.64 17.58
N LEU A 728 -16.05 15.82 16.40
CA LEU A 728 -17.41 16.34 16.23
C LEU A 728 -18.35 15.43 15.44
N GLY A 729 -17.86 14.34 14.83
CA GLY A 729 -18.69 13.40 14.08
C GLY A 729 -19.23 13.91 12.74
N VAL A 730 -18.88 15.15 12.32
CA VAL A 730 -19.43 15.80 11.12
C VAL A 730 -18.33 16.17 10.12
N ALA A 731 -18.51 15.79 8.85
CA ALA A 731 -17.66 16.25 7.74
C ALA A 731 -18.49 16.94 6.67
N VAL A 732 -18.06 18.12 6.26
CA VAL A 732 -18.66 18.89 5.17
C VAL A 732 -18.07 18.42 3.84
N SER A 733 -18.90 18.03 2.88
CA SER A 733 -18.46 17.70 1.52
C SER A 733 -18.38 18.91 0.59
N ARG A 734 -19.25 19.92 0.77
CA ARG A 734 -19.28 21.15 -0.06
C ARG A 734 -20.10 22.23 0.63
N ALA A 735 -19.84 23.49 0.30
CA ALA A 735 -20.69 24.61 0.68
C ALA A 735 -20.88 25.56 -0.50
N ALA A 736 -22.05 26.20 -0.60
CA ALA A 736 -22.39 27.14 -1.68
C ALA A 736 -23.24 28.29 -1.14
N LEU A 737 -22.78 29.52 -1.29
CA LEU A 737 -23.52 30.73 -0.96
C LEU A 737 -24.18 31.29 -2.23
N ARG A 738 -25.50 31.50 -2.20
CA ARG A 738 -26.31 31.96 -3.34
C ARG A 738 -27.15 33.17 -2.94
N PRO A 739 -27.38 34.16 -3.81
CA PRO A 739 -28.42 35.16 -3.57
C PRO A 739 -29.79 34.47 -3.42
N ALA A 740 -30.63 34.92 -2.49
CA ALA A 740 -31.99 34.40 -2.31
C ALA A 740 -32.91 34.78 -3.50
N GLY A 741 -32.47 35.72 -4.35
CA GLY A 741 -33.02 36.13 -5.64
C GLY A 741 -32.35 37.43 -6.11
N GLY A 742 -32.17 37.62 -7.43
CA GLY A 742 -31.64 38.87 -8.02
C GLY A 742 -30.70 38.70 -9.21
N ASP A 743 -30.53 39.78 -9.99
CA ASP A 743 -29.71 39.86 -11.20
C ASP A 743 -28.22 39.60 -10.93
N ILE A 744 -27.57 38.83 -11.80
CA ILE A 744 -26.12 38.58 -11.76
C ILE A 744 -25.45 39.60 -12.68
N ALA A 745 -24.56 40.43 -12.13
CA ALA A 745 -23.74 41.35 -12.93
C ALA A 745 -22.48 40.62 -13.41
N ILE A 746 -22.27 40.54 -14.72
CA ILE A 746 -21.08 39.97 -15.36
C ILE A 746 -20.46 41.08 -16.21
N ALA A 747 -19.17 41.35 -16.05
CA ALA A 747 -18.47 42.40 -16.81
C ALA A 747 -18.45 42.07 -18.31
N ALA A 748 -18.70 43.09 -19.13
CA ALA A 748 -19.00 42.96 -20.55
C ALA A 748 -17.71 42.87 -21.41
N ASP A 749 -17.17 41.66 -21.56
CA ASP A 749 -16.17 41.37 -22.60
C ASP A 749 -16.32 40.02 -23.33
N ALA A 750 -17.41 39.26 -23.14
CA ALA A 750 -17.76 38.15 -24.03
C ALA A 750 -19.27 37.80 -24.06
N PRO A 751 -19.85 37.37 -25.21
CA PRO A 751 -21.28 37.09 -25.33
C PRO A 751 -21.65 35.67 -24.87
N LEU A 752 -22.66 35.57 -24.00
CA LEU A 752 -23.36 34.33 -23.67
C LEU A 752 -24.57 34.14 -24.59
N LEU A 753 -24.47 33.28 -25.59
CA LEU A 753 -25.59 32.87 -26.44
C LEU A 753 -26.21 31.57 -25.92
N GLY A 754 -27.19 31.69 -25.00
CA GLY A 754 -28.03 30.60 -24.53
C GLY A 754 -29.49 31.02 -24.41
N ARG A 755 -30.43 30.15 -24.81
CA ARG A 755 -31.88 30.40 -24.68
C ARG A 755 -32.27 30.49 -23.19
N GLY A 756 -33.03 31.53 -22.81
CA GLY A 756 -33.59 31.70 -21.46
C GLY A 756 -33.15 32.95 -20.68
N TRP A 757 -32.31 33.80 -21.29
CA TRP A 757 -31.80 35.04 -20.69
C TRP A 757 -32.29 36.30 -21.42
N ARG A 758 -32.49 37.39 -20.68
CA ARG A 758 -32.64 38.75 -21.20
C ARG A 758 -31.35 39.53 -20.95
N VAL A 759 -30.86 40.22 -21.97
CA VAL A 759 -29.76 41.18 -21.84
C VAL A 759 -30.38 42.57 -21.75
N ASP A 760 -30.07 43.31 -20.69
CA ASP A 760 -30.41 44.72 -20.59
C ASP A 760 -29.56 45.49 -21.62
N PRO A 761 -30.20 46.16 -22.60
CA PRO A 761 -29.50 46.82 -23.68
C PRO A 761 -28.75 48.09 -23.25
N GLN A 762 -28.95 48.61 -22.03
CA GLN A 762 -28.29 49.83 -21.55
C GLN A 762 -26.96 49.56 -20.84
N ASP A 763 -26.86 48.47 -20.07
CA ASP A 763 -25.70 48.18 -19.22
C ASP A 763 -25.12 46.77 -19.41
N GLY A 764 -25.71 45.95 -20.29
CA GLY A 764 -25.22 44.61 -20.61
C GLY A 764 -25.52 43.58 -19.53
N ARG A 765 -26.39 43.87 -18.55
CA ARG A 765 -26.73 42.89 -17.50
C ARG A 765 -27.60 41.76 -18.03
N HIS A 766 -27.26 40.54 -17.64
CA HIS A 766 -28.01 39.34 -18.02
C HIS A 766 -28.97 38.94 -16.89
N SER A 767 -30.26 38.80 -17.19
CA SER A 767 -31.32 38.37 -16.25
C SER A 767 -31.96 37.04 -16.71
N LEU A 768 -32.14 36.11 -15.77
CA LEU A 768 -32.77 34.80 -16.02
C LEU A 768 -34.31 34.91 -15.97
N HIS A 769 -35.02 34.20 -16.83
CA HIS A 769 -36.50 34.17 -16.80
C HIS A 769 -37.04 33.76 -15.41
N PRO A 770 -38.02 34.50 -14.83
CA PRO A 770 -38.68 34.10 -13.59
C PRO A 770 -39.37 32.73 -13.76
N GLY A 771 -39.00 31.74 -12.92
CA GLY A 771 -39.61 30.41 -12.90
C GLY A 771 -38.82 29.27 -13.57
N HIS A 772 -37.54 29.47 -13.94
CA HIS A 772 -36.68 28.42 -14.48
C HIS A 772 -35.46 28.16 -13.58
N PRO A 773 -35.27 26.93 -13.04
CA PRO A 773 -34.05 26.58 -12.32
C PRO A 773 -32.93 26.25 -13.31
N GLY A 774 -31.83 27.01 -13.25
CA GLY A 774 -30.59 26.72 -13.98
C GLY A 774 -29.41 26.80 -13.02
N GLN A 775 -28.45 25.88 -13.17
CA GLN A 775 -27.17 25.98 -12.48
C GLN A 775 -26.14 26.52 -13.47
N LEU A 776 -25.53 27.65 -13.11
CA LEU A 776 -24.45 28.28 -13.85
C LEU A 776 -23.13 27.80 -13.25
N TYR A 777 -22.33 27.10 -14.04
CA TYR A 777 -20.96 26.73 -13.68
C TYR A 777 -20.01 27.59 -14.50
N LEU A 778 -18.99 28.14 -13.85
CA LEU A 778 -17.94 28.93 -14.47
C LEU A 778 -16.62 28.19 -14.26
N ASP A 779 -16.13 27.54 -15.31
CA ASP A 779 -14.82 26.90 -15.33
C ASP A 779 -13.83 27.81 -16.06
N ARG A 780 -12.66 28.07 -15.46
CA ARG A 780 -11.61 28.83 -16.14
C ARG A 780 -10.78 27.87 -16.98
N VAL A 781 -10.88 27.97 -18.31
CA VAL A 781 -10.13 27.08 -19.21
C VAL A 781 -8.72 27.62 -19.42
N GLU A 782 -8.57 28.94 -19.49
CA GLU A 782 -7.30 29.64 -19.66
C GLU A 782 -7.31 31.00 -18.94
N PRO A 783 -6.16 31.64 -18.68
CA PRO A 783 -6.13 33.00 -18.13
C PRO A 783 -6.90 33.99 -19.02
N GLY A 784 -7.98 34.57 -18.50
CA GLY A 784 -8.85 35.49 -19.24
C GLY A 784 -10.00 34.83 -20.00
N THR A 785 -10.08 33.49 -20.02
CA THR A 785 -11.10 32.75 -20.77
C THR A 785 -11.89 31.81 -19.86
N TRP A 786 -13.22 31.97 -19.84
CA TRP A 786 -14.12 31.18 -19.01
C TRP A 786 -15.02 30.28 -19.88
N LEU A 787 -15.05 28.99 -19.59
CA LEU A 787 -16.08 28.07 -20.04
C LEU A 787 -17.26 28.17 -19.09
N VAL A 788 -18.36 28.67 -19.63
CA VAL A 788 -19.61 28.76 -18.91
C VAL A 788 -20.42 27.52 -19.24
N THR A 789 -20.55 26.61 -18.28
CA THR A 789 -21.36 25.40 -18.42
C THR A 789 -22.71 25.64 -17.76
N LEU A 790 -23.78 25.61 -18.56
CA LEU A 790 -25.15 25.64 -18.08
C LEU A 790 -25.64 24.20 -17.96
N GLU A 791 -25.97 23.75 -16.76
CA GLU A 791 -26.81 22.55 -16.62
C GLU A 791 -28.27 22.98 -16.51
N PRO A 792 -29.08 22.75 -17.55
CA PRO A 792 -30.51 22.65 -17.37
C PRO A 792 -30.80 21.41 -16.52
N ALA A 793 -31.61 21.55 -15.48
CA ALA A 793 -32.19 20.40 -14.79
C ALA A 793 -33.18 19.71 -15.75
N ALA A 794 -32.67 18.90 -16.69
CA ALA A 794 -33.49 18.20 -17.67
C ALA A 794 -33.98 16.87 -17.09
N GLU A 795 -35.30 16.74 -16.92
CA GLU A 795 -35.92 15.44 -16.66
C GLU A 795 -35.91 14.61 -17.95
N LEU A 796 -35.29 13.42 -17.87
CA LEU A 796 -35.42 12.38 -18.88
C LEU A 796 -36.76 11.68 -18.72
N VAL A 797 -37.55 11.60 -19.79
CA VAL A 797 -38.83 10.87 -19.77
C VAL A 797 -38.66 9.61 -20.61
N LEU A 798 -38.63 8.45 -19.93
CA LEU A 798 -38.73 7.15 -20.58
C LEU A 798 -40.21 6.79 -20.73
N SER A 799 -40.63 6.31 -21.89
CA SER A 799 -41.96 5.76 -22.11
C SER A 799 -41.93 4.43 -22.85
N VAL A 800 -42.85 3.53 -22.50
CA VAL A 800 -43.09 2.24 -23.18
C VAL A 800 -44.53 2.24 -23.68
N ASP A 801 -44.74 2.06 -24.98
CA ASP A 801 -46.05 2.19 -25.65
C ASP A 801 -46.76 3.51 -25.27
N ASP A 802 -46.00 4.62 -25.28
CA ASP A 802 -46.40 5.97 -24.87
C ASP A 802 -46.82 6.14 -23.39
N MET A 803 -46.69 5.10 -22.56
CA MET A 803 -46.87 5.19 -21.11
C MET A 803 -45.57 5.58 -20.40
N PRO A 804 -45.56 6.63 -19.56
CA PRO A 804 -44.34 7.07 -18.88
C PRO A 804 -43.86 6.03 -17.85
N VAL A 805 -42.57 5.78 -17.85
CA VAL A 805 -41.88 4.88 -16.93
C VAL A 805 -41.05 5.72 -15.94
N PRO A 806 -41.32 5.62 -14.63
CA PRO A 806 -40.53 6.31 -13.62
C PRO A 806 -39.07 5.85 -13.68
N LEU A 807 -38.14 6.80 -13.71
CA LEU A 807 -36.71 6.54 -13.70
C LEU A 807 -36.13 6.75 -12.30
N HIS A 808 -35.32 5.80 -11.85
CA HIS A 808 -34.61 5.85 -10.57
C HIS A 808 -33.11 5.70 -10.82
N ARG A 809 -32.28 6.47 -10.09
CA ARG A 809 -30.83 6.43 -10.24
C ARG A 809 -30.21 5.42 -9.27
N ARG A 810 -29.49 4.42 -9.78
CA ARG A 810 -28.77 3.40 -8.98
C ARG A 810 -27.38 3.14 -9.57
N GLY A 811 -26.34 3.43 -8.80
CA GLY A 811 -24.94 3.18 -9.22
C GLY A 811 -24.48 3.96 -10.46
N GLY A 812 -24.96 5.19 -10.66
CA GLY A 812 -24.64 6.01 -11.84
C GLY A 812 -25.47 5.72 -13.09
N VAL A 813 -26.39 4.74 -13.03
CA VAL A 813 -27.29 4.34 -14.12
C VAL A 813 -28.73 4.76 -13.79
N LEU A 814 -29.48 5.26 -14.78
CA LEU A 814 -30.92 5.49 -14.68
C LEU A 814 -31.67 4.21 -15.07
N GLN A 815 -32.59 3.77 -14.21
CA GLN A 815 -33.32 2.50 -14.34
C GLN A 815 -34.82 2.76 -14.24
N GLY A 816 -35.60 2.20 -15.15
CA GLY A 816 -37.06 2.23 -15.11
C GLY A 816 -37.62 0.83 -15.30
N TYR A 817 -38.74 0.54 -14.64
CA TYR A 817 -39.39 -0.77 -14.69
C TYR A 817 -40.81 -0.62 -15.20
N HIS A 818 -41.18 -1.40 -16.21
CA HIS A 818 -42.52 -1.44 -16.78
C HIS A 818 -42.90 -2.89 -17.08
N GLN A 819 -44.10 -3.29 -16.65
CA GLN A 819 -44.60 -4.66 -16.80
C GLN A 819 -45.81 -4.65 -17.74
N ARG A 820 -45.76 -5.43 -18.83
CA ARG A 820 -46.88 -5.57 -19.79
C ARG A 820 -47.72 -6.80 -19.47
N ALA A 821 -49.02 -6.70 -19.72
CA ALA A 821 -49.98 -7.78 -19.48
C ALA A 821 -49.96 -8.86 -20.58
N GLU A 822 -49.61 -8.50 -21.82
CA GLU A 822 -49.56 -9.43 -22.95
C GLU A 822 -48.17 -9.44 -23.62
N PRO A 823 -47.64 -10.61 -24.02
CA PRO A 823 -46.38 -10.72 -24.75
C PRO A 823 -46.54 -10.30 -26.22
N GLY A 824 -45.74 -9.33 -26.65
CA GLY A 824 -45.73 -8.81 -28.03
C GLY A 824 -44.67 -7.70 -28.23
N PRO A 825 -44.49 -7.17 -29.45
CA PRO A 825 -43.58 -6.03 -29.69
C PRO A 825 -44.01 -4.80 -28.87
N ALA A 826 -43.03 -3.99 -28.43
CA ALA A 826 -43.24 -2.76 -27.65
C ALA A 826 -42.38 -1.61 -28.22
N SER A 827 -42.90 -0.40 -28.16
CA SER A 827 -42.17 0.82 -28.53
C SER A 827 -41.56 1.45 -27.29
N VAL A 828 -40.24 1.60 -27.25
CA VAL A 828 -39.53 2.26 -26.14
C VAL A 828 -38.98 3.58 -26.65
N VAL A 829 -39.42 4.69 -26.05
CA VAL A 829 -39.05 6.05 -26.45
C VAL A 829 -38.45 6.77 -25.25
N LEU A 830 -37.22 7.24 -25.39
CA LEU A 830 -36.58 8.12 -24.41
C LEU A 830 -36.63 9.55 -24.97
N ARG A 831 -37.36 10.44 -24.31
CA ARG A 831 -37.51 11.84 -24.71
C ARG A 831 -36.71 12.74 -23.78
N SER A 832 -35.98 13.68 -24.38
CA SER A 832 -35.35 14.79 -23.69
C SER A 832 -35.91 16.10 -24.24
N PRO A 833 -36.20 17.10 -23.39
CA PRO A 833 -36.62 18.42 -23.84
C PRO A 833 -35.50 19.25 -24.49
N LEU A 834 -34.26 18.75 -24.51
CA LEU A 834 -33.08 19.40 -25.12
C LEU A 834 -32.56 18.61 -26.32
N ALA A 835 -32.04 19.32 -27.33
CA ALA A 835 -31.31 18.73 -28.45
C ALA A 835 -29.91 18.24 -27.98
N TRP A 836 -29.54 17.01 -28.33
CA TRP A 836 -28.32 16.34 -27.83
C TRP A 836 -27.19 16.39 -28.85
N SER A 837 -25.94 16.51 -28.36
CA SER A 837 -24.70 16.42 -29.16
C SER A 837 -23.74 15.32 -28.67
N GLY A 838 -24.21 14.35 -27.87
CA GLY A 838 -23.41 13.25 -27.32
C GLY A 838 -23.98 11.86 -27.64
N ASN A 839 -23.14 10.82 -27.52
CA ASN A 839 -23.51 9.42 -27.77
C ASN A 839 -24.30 8.80 -26.61
N ILE A 840 -25.46 8.20 -26.91
CA ILE A 840 -26.23 7.37 -25.97
C ILE A 840 -25.74 5.93 -26.10
N SER A 841 -25.21 5.34 -25.03
CA SER A 841 -24.90 3.91 -24.98
C SER A 841 -25.94 3.17 -24.14
N LEU A 842 -26.77 2.37 -24.81
CA LEU A 842 -27.69 1.43 -24.17
C LEU A 842 -26.89 0.17 -23.80
N SER A 843 -26.52 0.03 -22.53
CA SER A 843 -25.66 -1.07 -22.07
C SER A 843 -26.41 -2.39 -21.85
N ARG A 844 -27.73 -2.36 -21.61
CA ARG A 844 -28.59 -3.55 -21.50
C ARG A 844 -30.06 -3.19 -21.71
N VAL A 845 -30.74 -3.95 -22.55
CA VAL A 845 -32.22 -4.03 -22.62
C VAL A 845 -32.58 -5.48 -22.35
N ALA A 846 -33.29 -5.74 -21.26
CA ALA A 846 -33.89 -7.03 -20.98
C ALA A 846 -35.41 -6.86 -21.12
N LEU A 847 -36.00 -7.53 -22.12
CA LEU A 847 -37.45 -7.65 -22.28
C LEU A 847 -37.93 -8.87 -21.50
#